data_AF-A0AAE0BKP5-F1
#
_entry.id   AF-A0AAE0BKP5-F1
#
_cell.length_a   1.000
_cell.length_b   1.000
_cell.length_c   1.000
_cell.angle_alpha   90.00
_cell.angle_beta   90.00
_cell.angle_gamma   90.00
#
_symmetry.space_group_name_H-M   'P 1'
#
loop_
_entity.id
_entity.type
_entity.pdbx_description
1 polymer ?
#
loop_
_entity_poly.entity_id
_entity_poly.type
_entity_poly.pdbx_seq_one_letter_code
_entity_poly.pdbx_strand_id
1 'polypeptide(L)'
;MSDDPNGRGSQKQERARTGECHGREGSILQLSSWSFRAGTLETANDEALDTRVPAKRPPRRFGRPGAVVADCNRSKRPSETEGQDPTNTTTLNVDESVTHQPIDGYGAALSEAAAVNFLNLKERDESAYWKLLRSLYGCSGDTPGCFAMLRLPISASDFASSFHTYDDIPNDWQLKHVRILPDLKLKVLKDIFQIRPDLKVHACPWTAPAWLKTSANHTNAFYWGELDPSERAYETYAKYLAKVALLYNQSGAPFYTLSMQNEPLNEPNSYTVMRMSPADQARFAAHLGPALEAQGLGHVKILVFDHNWDMAFYPLQVYSNASEVYNSMDFIAGSAWHCYGGPVEAQSEVFEKYPNKEIHFTECSGTGASNFHSNIDWHTKNLYVGAIRHWARSVLHWNLALDENFGPHLGGCEDCRGVVTIPSNSSHIIYNEEYYGLAHFSMFLRSGAVRTGNSWDHKEGTCMHGTAFRNVDGSLQVVIVNACDKPQSVATNLIQRNQYLRTETLPIGISTMYFPPEAQEVPTDTLSWNKPWVYIVILWAAITIAAWAYVLAWYAYGMVNHPYAPLDEAEIQLEALVDDGIEMEELPGEELHSAELKAEGPSMTSDGSSGEVSIDLGRVATSEVHTEIKADASRTDMEHLHRCSRELHHAADGLFLLVRFIILFEFPLHGLELQHGL
;
A
#
# COMPACT_ATOMS: atom_id res chain seq x y z
N MET A 1 62.97 -27.59 31.48
CA MET A 1 64.26 -26.97 31.12
C MET A 1 63.93 -25.73 30.32
N SER A 2 64.18 -24.50 30.73
CA SER A 2 64.82 -23.91 31.91
C SER A 2 64.46 -22.41 31.88
N ASP A 3 64.50 -21.77 33.04
CA ASP A 3 64.10 -20.40 33.34
C ASP A 3 64.84 -19.26 32.59
N ASP A 4 64.10 -18.13 32.44
CA ASP A 4 64.40 -16.70 32.74
C ASP A 4 65.89 -16.30 32.99
N PRO A 5 66.41 -15.06 32.69
CA PRO A 5 65.83 -13.81 33.20
C PRO A 5 66.08 -12.45 32.49
N ASN A 6 65.11 -11.55 32.73
CA ASN A 6 65.17 -10.09 33.00
C ASN A 6 66.45 -9.24 32.72
N GLY A 7 66.24 -8.05 32.15
CA GLY A 7 67.18 -6.91 32.20
C GLY A 7 66.57 -5.56 31.77
N ARG A 8 66.59 -4.57 32.68
CA ARG A 8 65.88 -3.28 32.67
C ARG A 8 66.49 -2.18 31.77
N GLY A 9 65.63 -1.26 31.29
CA GLY A 9 65.79 0.19 31.54
C GLY A 9 66.24 1.11 30.38
N SER A 10 65.38 2.07 29.99
CA SER A 10 65.63 3.54 30.05
C SER A 10 64.79 4.33 29.04
N GLN A 11 64.32 5.49 29.49
CA GLN A 11 63.54 6.48 28.75
C GLN A 11 64.33 7.11 27.61
N LYS A 12 63.67 7.37 26.47
CA LYS A 12 63.96 8.53 25.64
C LYS A 12 62.66 9.17 25.14
N GLN A 13 62.44 10.39 25.60
CA GLN A 13 61.55 11.37 24.98
C GLN A 13 62.10 11.71 23.59
N GLU A 14 61.23 11.71 22.58
CA GLU A 14 61.50 12.45 21.36
C GLU A 14 60.20 13.17 20.94
N ARG A 15 60.23 14.49 21.08
CA ARG A 15 59.26 15.43 20.50
C ARG A 15 59.47 15.44 18.99
N ALA A 16 58.47 15.01 18.21
CA ALA A 16 58.38 15.34 16.80
C ALA A 16 57.33 16.44 16.58
N ARG A 17 57.75 17.46 15.84
CA ARG A 17 57.04 18.69 15.54
C ARG A 17 55.87 18.46 14.59
N THR A 18 54.87 19.33 14.76
CA THR A 18 53.81 19.74 13.85
C THR A 18 54.18 19.70 12.36
N GLY A 19 53.34 19.03 11.58
CA GLY A 19 53.20 19.21 10.14
C GLY A 19 51.73 19.06 9.80
N GLU A 20 50.98 20.17 9.84
CA GLU A 20 49.61 20.24 9.33
C GLU A 20 49.64 19.98 7.82
N CYS A 21 48.96 18.91 7.39
CA CYS A 21 48.54 18.74 6.00
C CYS A 21 47.01 18.79 5.99
N HIS A 22 46.46 19.93 5.54
CA HIS A 22 45.06 20.04 5.13
C HIS A 22 44.82 19.18 3.89
N GLY A 23 44.51 17.90 4.10
CA GLY A 23 43.86 17.05 3.10
C GLY A 23 42.34 17.11 3.32
N ARG A 24 41.61 17.54 2.29
CA ARG A 24 40.14 17.55 2.26
C ARG A 24 39.59 16.17 2.66
N GLU A 25 38.95 16.08 3.82
CA GLU A 25 38.10 14.94 4.17
C GLU A 25 36.93 14.89 3.18
N GLY A 26 37.01 13.93 2.25
CA GLY A 26 35.86 13.52 1.46
C GLY A 26 34.83 12.90 2.40
N SER A 27 33.65 13.50 2.46
CA SER A 27 32.51 13.05 3.24
C SER A 27 32.20 11.57 3.01
N ILE A 28 32.40 10.74 4.04
CA ILE A 28 31.87 9.38 4.13
C ILE A 28 30.35 9.51 4.27
N LEU A 29 29.61 9.21 3.20
CA LEU A 29 28.15 9.18 3.20
C LEU A 29 27.67 7.93 3.96
N GLN A 30 26.92 8.14 5.05
CA GLN A 30 26.20 7.11 5.77
C GLN A 30 25.06 6.54 4.92
N LEU A 31 25.13 5.25 4.61
CA LEU A 31 24.01 4.47 4.10
C LEU A 31 23.16 3.96 5.29
N SER A 32 21.85 4.21 5.24
CA SER A 32 20.88 3.68 6.20
C SER A 32 20.43 2.28 5.78
N SER A 33 20.82 1.25 6.55
CA SER A 33 20.33 -0.13 6.41
C SER A 33 19.17 -0.37 7.37
N TRP A 34 18.06 -0.92 6.89
CA TRP A 34 16.97 -1.43 7.72
C TRP A 34 17.27 -2.88 8.08
N SER A 35 17.44 -3.17 9.38
CA SER A 35 17.60 -4.54 9.88
C SER A 35 16.34 -4.90 10.66
N PHE A 36 15.70 -6.02 10.32
CA PHE A 36 14.60 -6.54 11.15
C PHE A 36 15.18 -7.24 12.38
N ARG A 37 14.47 -7.15 13.51
CA ARG A 37 14.69 -8.05 14.64
C ARG A 37 13.71 -9.19 14.45
N ALA A 38 14.18 -10.36 14.02
CA ALA A 38 13.45 -11.58 14.32
C ALA A 38 13.63 -11.84 15.82
N GLY A 39 12.54 -11.82 16.58
CA GLY A 39 12.56 -12.26 17.96
C GLY A 39 12.66 -13.78 17.99
N THR A 40 13.65 -14.31 18.69
CA THR A 40 13.60 -15.69 19.16
C THR A 40 12.44 -15.84 20.12
N LEU A 41 11.68 -16.91 19.97
CA LEU A 41 10.69 -17.38 20.94
C LEU A 41 11.43 -17.83 22.20
N GLU A 42 11.81 -16.88 23.06
CA GLU A 42 12.28 -17.16 24.42
C GLU A 42 11.52 -16.27 25.39
N THR A 43 10.67 -16.93 26.18
CA THR A 43 10.11 -16.40 27.42
C THR A 43 11.24 -16.03 28.38
N ALA A 44 11.48 -14.74 28.64
CA ALA A 44 12.15 -14.27 29.87
C ALA A 44 11.93 -12.77 30.10
N ASN A 45 11.78 -12.44 31.38
CA ASN A 45 11.31 -11.19 31.99
C ASN A 45 12.20 -9.94 31.81
N ASP A 46 11.55 -8.81 32.12
CA ASP A 46 12.03 -7.57 32.75
C ASP A 46 12.74 -6.47 31.93
N GLU A 47 12.06 -5.32 31.93
CA GLU A 47 12.56 -3.95 32.14
C GLU A 47 13.92 -3.55 31.54
N ALA A 48 13.88 -2.87 30.38
CA ALA A 48 14.55 -1.59 30.14
C ALA A 48 14.51 -1.21 28.64
N LEU A 49 13.64 -0.27 28.28
CA LEU A 49 13.71 0.45 27.00
C LEU A 49 13.80 1.95 27.32
N ASP A 50 15.04 2.44 27.46
CA ASP A 50 15.35 3.86 27.52
C ASP A 50 15.08 4.49 26.16
N THR A 51 14.08 5.35 26.16
CA THR A 51 13.66 6.23 25.08
C THR A 51 14.65 7.39 24.96
N ARG A 52 15.52 7.40 23.94
CA ARG A 52 16.09 8.62 23.35
C ARG A 52 16.92 8.35 22.09
N VAL A 53 16.34 8.57 20.91
CA VAL A 53 17.10 8.93 19.69
C VAL A 53 16.35 10.06 18.97
N PRO A 54 16.95 11.25 18.77
CA PRO A 54 16.28 12.37 18.11
C PRO A 54 16.22 12.16 16.59
N ALA A 55 15.06 12.46 16.01
CA ALA A 55 14.82 12.41 14.57
C ALA A 55 15.71 13.41 13.81
N LYS A 56 16.56 12.91 12.91
CA LYS A 56 17.19 13.73 11.86
C LYS A 56 16.49 13.48 10.52
N ARG A 57 16.10 14.56 9.83
CA ARG A 57 15.49 14.56 8.49
C ARG A 57 16.40 13.87 7.46
N PRO A 58 15.86 13.14 6.46
CA PRO A 58 16.68 12.46 5.46
C PRO A 58 17.25 13.44 4.41
N PRO A 59 18.44 13.16 3.85
CA PRO A 59 19.03 13.97 2.79
C PRO A 59 18.33 13.72 1.45
N ARG A 60 18.00 14.82 0.75
CA ARG A 60 17.56 14.83 -0.66
C ARG A 60 18.77 14.69 -1.57
N ARG A 61 19.10 13.47 -2.03
CA ARG A 61 19.86 13.16 -3.27
C ARG A 61 20.08 11.64 -3.33
N PHE A 62 19.35 10.96 -4.21
CA PHE A 62 19.61 9.56 -4.57
C PHE A 62 20.73 9.52 -5.61
N GLY A 63 21.83 8.86 -5.27
CA GLY A 63 22.93 8.57 -6.19
C GLY A 63 23.66 7.32 -5.74
N ARG A 64 23.83 6.39 -6.69
CA ARG A 64 24.47 5.05 -6.64
C ARG A 64 23.54 3.86 -6.32
N PRO A 65 23.82 2.66 -6.89
CA PRO A 65 23.15 1.41 -6.50
C PRO A 65 23.30 1.22 -4.99
N GLY A 66 22.23 0.81 -4.31
CA GLY A 66 22.29 0.46 -2.90
C GLY A 66 21.62 -0.88 -2.69
N ALA A 67 22.29 -1.83 -2.05
CA ALA A 67 21.63 -3.03 -1.57
C ALA A 67 20.88 -2.69 -0.27
N VAL A 68 19.61 -3.09 -0.18
CA VAL A 68 18.88 -3.09 1.10
C VAL A 68 18.91 -4.52 1.62
N VAL A 69 19.95 -4.82 2.38
CA VAL A 69 20.05 -6.11 3.07
C VAL A 69 19.22 -6.02 4.35
N ALA A 70 18.07 -6.68 4.36
CA ALA A 70 17.30 -6.92 5.58
C ALA A 70 17.69 -8.28 6.17
N ASP A 71 18.07 -8.24 7.45
CA ASP A 71 18.65 -9.34 8.21
C ASP A 71 17.60 -9.95 9.15
N CYS A 72 17.56 -11.29 9.25
CA CYS A 72 16.71 -12.01 10.21
C CYS A 72 17.50 -12.48 11.46
N ASN A 73 18.83 -12.32 11.51
CA ASN A 73 19.67 -12.76 12.60
C ASN A 73 20.84 -11.78 12.84
N ARG A 74 20.66 -10.86 13.80
CA ARG A 74 21.59 -9.74 14.03
C ARG A 74 23.02 -10.23 14.36
N SER A 75 24.01 -9.86 13.52
CA SER A 75 25.29 -9.27 13.99
C SER A 75 26.30 -8.86 12.90
N LYS A 76 26.09 -9.11 11.60
CA LYS A 76 27.06 -8.70 10.57
C LYS A 76 26.39 -8.11 9.32
N ARG A 77 26.82 -6.90 8.92
CA ARG A 77 26.47 -6.31 7.62
C ARG A 77 27.26 -7.04 6.52
N PRO A 78 26.64 -7.33 5.36
CA PRO A 78 27.39 -7.68 4.16
C PRO A 78 28.36 -6.57 3.77
N SER A 79 29.54 -6.95 3.27
CA SER A 79 30.50 -6.03 2.68
C SER A 79 30.27 -5.96 1.16
N GLU A 80 29.98 -4.77 0.65
CA GLU A 80 29.92 -4.50 -0.80
C GLU A 80 31.32 -4.18 -1.32
N THR A 81 31.71 -4.77 -2.46
CA THR A 81 32.91 -4.39 -3.20
C THR A 81 32.62 -4.36 -4.70
N GLU A 82 32.88 -3.22 -5.36
CA GLU A 82 32.96 -3.14 -6.82
C GLU A 82 34.28 -3.78 -7.27
N GLY A 83 34.22 -4.79 -8.15
CA GLY A 83 35.41 -5.52 -8.58
C GLY A 83 35.18 -6.28 -9.89
N GLN A 84 36.25 -6.44 -10.67
CA GLN A 84 36.27 -7.26 -11.88
C GLN A 84 36.05 -8.75 -11.59
N ASP A 85 35.48 -9.43 -12.58
CA ASP A 85 35.08 -10.84 -12.60
C ASP A 85 36.13 -11.80 -12.01
N PRO A 86 35.87 -12.42 -10.84
CA PRO A 86 36.71 -13.47 -10.29
C PRO A 86 36.15 -14.84 -10.70
N THR A 87 36.97 -15.60 -11.42
CA THR A 87 36.81 -17.03 -11.71
C THR A 87 36.70 -17.86 -10.40
N ASN A 88 35.52 -17.91 -9.78
CA ASN A 88 35.03 -18.81 -8.69
C ASN A 88 33.87 -18.23 -7.85
N THR A 89 33.20 -17.15 -8.26
CA THR A 89 32.04 -16.60 -7.53
C THR A 89 30.75 -17.20 -8.08
N THR A 90 29.82 -17.62 -7.20
CA THR A 90 28.47 -17.98 -7.62
C THR A 90 27.77 -16.70 -8.09
N THR A 91 27.41 -16.62 -9.37
CA THR A 91 26.84 -15.41 -9.97
C THR A 91 25.40 -15.64 -10.43
N LEU A 92 24.51 -14.72 -10.07
CA LEU A 92 23.18 -14.55 -10.66
C LEU A 92 23.31 -13.55 -11.81
N ASN A 93 23.16 -14.04 -13.04
CA ASN A 93 23.05 -13.19 -14.22
C ASN A 93 21.61 -12.77 -14.41
N VAL A 94 21.39 -11.46 -14.60
CA VAL A 94 20.09 -10.86 -14.89
C VAL A 94 20.11 -10.33 -16.32
N ASP A 95 19.19 -10.84 -17.14
CA ASP A 95 18.97 -10.44 -18.52
C ASP A 95 17.65 -9.67 -18.64
N GLU A 96 17.74 -8.34 -18.61
CA GLU A 96 16.60 -7.42 -18.76
C GLU A 96 16.02 -7.40 -20.18
N SER A 97 16.70 -7.99 -21.17
CA SER A 97 16.19 -8.11 -22.55
C SER A 97 15.17 -9.25 -22.68
N VAL A 98 15.20 -10.21 -21.75
CA VAL A 98 14.21 -11.28 -21.64
C VAL A 98 13.15 -10.87 -20.63
N THR A 99 11.91 -10.78 -21.06
CA THR A 99 10.76 -10.49 -20.20
C THR A 99 9.78 -11.66 -20.19
N HIS A 100 9.29 -12.01 -19.01
CA HIS A 100 8.25 -13.02 -18.82
C HIS A 100 6.91 -12.37 -18.48
N GLN A 101 6.15 -12.96 -17.56
CA GLN A 101 4.84 -12.45 -17.16
C GLN A 101 4.94 -11.15 -16.34
N PRO A 102 3.92 -10.28 -16.41
CA PRO A 102 3.75 -9.20 -15.45
C PRO A 102 3.43 -9.73 -14.05
N ILE A 103 3.87 -9.02 -13.02
CA ILE A 103 3.61 -9.36 -11.62
C ILE A 103 2.49 -8.48 -11.09
N ASP A 104 1.42 -9.13 -10.65
CA ASP A 104 0.28 -8.47 -10.05
C ASP A 104 0.51 -8.12 -8.59
N GLY A 105 1.25 -8.94 -7.85
CA GLY A 105 1.75 -8.58 -6.53
C GLY A 105 1.92 -9.74 -5.56
N TYR A 106 2.54 -9.42 -4.44
CA TYR A 106 2.62 -10.27 -3.26
C TYR A 106 1.69 -9.71 -2.17
N GLY A 107 1.22 -10.59 -1.29
CA GLY A 107 0.43 -10.20 -0.12
C GLY A 107 -0.21 -11.39 0.58
N ALA A 108 -1.39 -11.17 1.17
CA ALA A 108 -2.13 -12.20 1.91
C ALA A 108 -3.64 -11.93 1.95
N ALA A 109 -4.39 -12.83 2.57
CA ALA A 109 -5.84 -12.76 2.72
C ALA A 109 -6.30 -11.92 3.92
N LEU A 110 -7.24 -11.01 3.67
CA LEU A 110 -8.02 -10.36 4.72
C LEU A 110 -9.28 -11.21 4.99
N SER A 111 -9.11 -12.25 5.80
CA SER A 111 -10.24 -13.01 6.36
C SER A 111 -11.05 -12.19 7.36
N GLU A 112 -12.21 -12.71 7.76
CA GLU A 112 -12.97 -12.07 8.84
C GLU A 112 -12.20 -12.13 10.16
N ALA A 113 -11.50 -13.22 10.45
CA ALA A 113 -10.58 -13.33 11.58
C ALA A 113 -9.50 -12.23 11.56
N ALA A 114 -8.86 -12.02 10.41
CA ALA A 114 -7.89 -10.94 10.26
C ALA A 114 -8.55 -9.57 10.50
N ALA A 115 -9.73 -9.32 9.91
CA ALA A 115 -10.46 -8.07 10.09
C ALA A 115 -10.83 -7.81 11.56
N VAL A 116 -11.28 -8.83 12.30
CA VAL A 116 -11.55 -8.74 13.74
C VAL A 116 -10.29 -8.34 14.50
N ASN A 117 -9.17 -9.03 14.29
CA ASN A 117 -7.91 -8.73 14.97
C ASN A 117 -7.40 -7.31 14.66
N PHE A 118 -7.51 -6.87 13.42
CA PHE A 118 -7.18 -5.49 13.01
C PHE A 118 -8.06 -4.45 13.71
N LEU A 119 -9.38 -4.67 13.76
CA LEU A 119 -10.31 -3.72 14.38
C LEU A 119 -10.17 -3.69 15.91
N ASN A 120 -9.92 -4.83 16.55
CA ASN A 120 -9.60 -4.90 17.98
C ASN A 120 -8.31 -4.13 18.29
N LEU A 121 -7.28 -4.26 17.45
CA LEU A 121 -6.07 -3.46 17.56
C LEU A 121 -6.38 -1.98 17.39
N LYS A 122 -7.21 -1.60 16.40
CA LYS A 122 -7.59 -0.20 16.17
C LYS A 122 -8.30 0.41 17.36
N GLU A 123 -9.20 -0.33 18.00
CA GLU A 123 -9.91 0.09 19.20
C GLU A 123 -8.96 0.25 20.40
N ARG A 124 -8.01 -0.68 20.56
CA ARG A 124 -7.05 -0.67 21.67
C ARG A 124 -5.93 0.37 21.50
N ASP A 125 -5.41 0.50 20.29
CA ASP A 125 -4.29 1.38 19.92
C ASP A 125 -4.34 1.70 18.41
N GLU A 126 -5.03 2.78 18.07
CA GLU A 126 -5.17 3.23 16.68
C GLU A 126 -3.82 3.58 16.02
N SER A 127 -2.84 4.05 16.81
CA SER A 127 -1.50 4.37 16.28
C SER A 127 -0.77 3.10 15.85
N ALA A 128 -0.81 2.05 16.67
CA ALA A 128 -0.27 0.74 16.34
C ALA A 128 -0.96 0.12 15.12
N TYR A 129 -2.30 0.25 15.01
CA TYR A 129 -3.06 -0.18 13.85
C TYR A 129 -2.57 0.47 12.55
N TRP A 130 -2.51 1.81 12.50
CA TRP A 130 -2.06 2.52 11.31
C TRP A 130 -0.58 2.27 11.00
N LYS A 131 0.25 2.10 12.03
CA LYS A 131 1.65 1.71 11.85
C LYS A 131 1.76 0.33 11.21
N LEU A 132 0.97 -0.64 11.66
CA LEU A 132 0.92 -1.99 11.08
C LEU A 132 0.45 -1.96 9.63
N LEU A 133 -0.65 -1.26 9.31
CA LEU A 133 -1.10 -1.15 7.93
C LEU A 133 -0.05 -0.50 7.02
N ARG A 134 0.66 0.53 7.49
CA ARG A 134 1.78 1.12 6.76
C ARG A 134 2.95 0.14 6.59
N SER A 135 3.28 -0.67 7.60
CA SER A 135 4.31 -1.71 7.46
C SER A 135 3.97 -2.72 6.37
N LEU A 136 2.69 -3.08 6.22
CA LEU A 136 2.21 -4.08 5.25
C LEU A 136 2.03 -3.50 3.83
N TYR A 137 1.44 -2.30 3.72
CA TYR A 137 0.97 -1.75 2.44
C TYR A 137 1.66 -0.46 2.01
N GLY A 138 2.44 0.17 2.90
CA GLY A 138 3.25 1.33 2.56
C GLY A 138 4.35 0.94 1.57
N CYS A 139 4.61 1.81 0.59
CA CYS A 139 5.62 1.61 -0.46
C CYS A 139 6.76 2.64 -0.39
N SER A 140 6.89 3.36 0.72
CA SER A 140 8.05 4.22 0.98
C SER A 140 9.22 3.37 1.47
N GLY A 141 10.45 3.84 1.27
CA GLY A 141 11.66 3.06 1.61
C GLY A 141 11.85 2.76 3.11
N ASP A 142 10.98 3.28 3.98
CA ASP A 142 10.88 2.99 5.41
C ASP A 142 9.77 1.98 5.77
N THR A 143 8.94 1.58 4.81
CA THR A 143 7.88 0.56 4.95
C THR A 143 8.16 -0.60 4.00
N PRO A 144 8.61 -1.75 4.52
CA PRO A 144 9.16 -2.84 3.70
C PRO A 144 8.09 -3.67 2.98
N GLY A 145 6.83 -3.66 3.46
CA GLY A 145 5.79 -4.57 2.98
C GLY A 145 5.39 -4.27 1.55
N CYS A 146 4.92 -3.06 1.23
CA CYS A 146 4.42 -2.69 -0.11
C CYS A 146 3.56 -3.78 -0.78
N PHE A 147 2.72 -4.47 -0.02
CA PHE A 147 1.85 -5.52 -0.57
C PHE A 147 0.91 -4.91 -1.61
N ALA A 148 0.90 -5.49 -2.80
CA ALA A 148 0.18 -4.95 -3.95
C ALA A 148 -1.08 -5.76 -4.28
N MET A 149 -1.29 -6.90 -3.62
CA MET A 149 -2.45 -7.75 -3.82
C MET A 149 -2.96 -8.31 -2.48
N LEU A 150 -4.27 -8.45 -2.36
CA LEU A 150 -4.95 -8.96 -1.17
C LEU A 150 -6.01 -9.98 -1.60
N ARG A 151 -6.09 -11.12 -0.91
CA ARG A 151 -7.19 -12.08 -1.08
C ARG A 151 -8.34 -11.73 -0.15
N LEU A 152 -9.56 -11.83 -0.63
CA LEU A 152 -10.76 -11.47 0.11
C LEU A 152 -11.79 -12.61 0.02
N PRO A 153 -12.09 -13.29 1.14
CA PRO A 153 -13.22 -14.19 1.20
C PRO A 153 -14.54 -13.46 0.93
N ILE A 154 -15.32 -13.98 0.01
CA ILE A 154 -16.72 -13.59 -0.17
C ILE A 154 -17.53 -14.36 0.88
N SER A 155 -18.14 -13.60 1.79
CA SER A 155 -18.89 -14.13 2.94
C SER A 155 -18.02 -14.94 3.92
N ALA A 156 -18.53 -16.04 4.48
CA ALA A 156 -17.81 -16.86 5.46
C ALA A 156 -16.82 -17.84 4.82
N SER A 157 -15.58 -17.79 5.31
CA SER A 157 -14.57 -18.85 5.19
C SER A 157 -14.57 -19.76 6.43
N ASP A 158 -13.60 -20.68 6.51
CA ASP A 158 -13.19 -21.32 7.75
C ASP A 158 -12.72 -20.28 8.80
N PHE A 159 -12.01 -19.22 8.41
CA PHE A 159 -11.63 -18.09 9.29
C PHE A 159 -12.72 -17.01 9.47
N ALA A 160 -13.98 -17.44 9.66
CA ALA A 160 -15.10 -16.56 10.03
C ALA A 160 -15.53 -16.79 11.49
N SER A 161 -16.47 -15.98 11.99
CA SER A 161 -17.06 -16.15 13.34
C SER A 161 -18.38 -16.91 13.32
N SER A 162 -19.04 -16.99 12.16
CA SER A 162 -20.27 -17.75 11.94
C SER A 162 -20.47 -18.10 10.46
N PHE A 163 -21.23 -19.18 10.20
CA PHE A 163 -21.63 -19.55 8.84
C PHE A 163 -22.63 -18.55 8.29
N HIS A 164 -22.31 -17.92 7.16
CA HIS A 164 -23.21 -17.00 6.47
C HIS A 164 -22.81 -16.82 5.01
N THR A 165 -23.78 -16.37 4.20
CA THR A 165 -23.57 -15.74 2.90
C THR A 165 -24.11 -14.32 2.91
N TYR A 166 -23.95 -13.59 1.80
CA TYR A 166 -24.60 -12.28 1.67
C TYR A 166 -26.09 -12.38 1.30
N ASP A 167 -26.64 -13.58 1.11
CA ASP A 167 -28.07 -13.81 0.82
C ASP A 167 -28.59 -15.14 1.39
N ASP A 168 -28.69 -15.22 2.71
CA ASP A 168 -29.18 -16.43 3.40
C ASP A 168 -30.71 -16.53 3.47
N ILE A 169 -31.46 -15.64 2.80
CA ILE A 169 -32.93 -15.73 2.76
C ILE A 169 -33.34 -16.85 1.79
N PRO A 170 -34.01 -17.91 2.26
CA PRO A 170 -34.35 -19.05 1.41
C PRO A 170 -35.20 -18.64 0.20
N ASN A 171 -34.88 -19.22 -0.97
CA ASN A 171 -35.61 -19.01 -2.22
C ASN A 171 -35.64 -17.55 -2.70
N ASP A 172 -34.65 -16.71 -2.37
CA ASP A 172 -34.53 -15.37 -2.95
C ASP A 172 -33.99 -15.40 -4.39
N TRP A 173 -34.73 -16.04 -5.28
CA TRP A 173 -34.39 -16.19 -6.69
C TRP A 173 -34.25 -14.84 -7.44
N GLN A 174 -34.75 -13.76 -6.87
CA GLN A 174 -34.65 -12.41 -7.43
C GLN A 174 -33.52 -11.59 -6.78
N LEU A 175 -32.78 -12.18 -5.83
CA LEU A 175 -31.64 -11.57 -5.13
C LEU A 175 -31.98 -10.22 -4.50
N LYS A 176 -33.19 -10.08 -3.96
CA LYS A 176 -33.68 -8.83 -3.33
C LYS A 176 -32.95 -8.50 -2.03
N HIS A 177 -32.38 -9.49 -1.36
CA HIS A 177 -31.84 -9.36 -0.01
C HIS A 177 -30.32 -9.49 0.09
N VAL A 178 -29.62 -9.56 -1.05
CA VAL A 178 -28.15 -9.51 -1.11
C VAL A 178 -27.63 -8.25 -0.40
N ARG A 179 -26.82 -8.43 0.66
CA ARG A 179 -26.23 -7.35 1.46
C ARG A 179 -24.81 -7.69 1.91
N ILE A 180 -23.86 -6.77 1.66
CA ILE A 180 -22.46 -6.88 2.13
C ILE A 180 -22.17 -6.06 3.39
N LEU A 181 -23.10 -5.23 3.87
CA LEU A 181 -22.92 -4.42 5.08
C LEU A 181 -23.62 -5.14 6.23
N PRO A 182 -22.96 -5.39 7.39
CA PRO A 182 -21.82 -4.67 7.99
C PRO A 182 -20.47 -5.42 7.94
N ASP A 183 -20.03 -5.93 6.78
CA ASP A 183 -18.79 -6.72 6.67
C ASP A 183 -17.56 -5.99 7.23
N LEU A 184 -16.95 -6.56 8.27
CA LEU A 184 -15.78 -6.03 8.95
C LEU A 184 -14.57 -5.92 8.01
N LYS A 185 -14.45 -6.84 7.05
CA LYS A 185 -13.38 -6.85 6.06
C LYS A 185 -13.40 -5.55 5.24
N LEU A 186 -14.58 -5.06 4.88
CA LEU A 186 -14.73 -3.81 4.12
C LEU A 186 -14.23 -2.58 4.91
N LYS A 187 -14.36 -2.57 6.24
CA LYS A 187 -13.85 -1.47 7.08
C LYS A 187 -12.33 -1.39 7.01
N VAL A 188 -11.65 -2.52 7.22
CA VAL A 188 -10.18 -2.59 7.16
C VAL A 188 -9.69 -2.35 5.74
N LEU A 189 -10.37 -2.92 4.74
CA LEU A 189 -10.00 -2.76 3.33
C LEU A 189 -10.06 -1.28 2.88
N LYS A 190 -11.04 -0.50 3.33
CA LYS A 190 -11.10 0.96 3.08
C LYS A 190 -9.91 1.70 3.68
N ASP A 191 -9.46 1.31 4.87
CA ASP A 191 -8.26 1.90 5.49
C ASP A 191 -6.99 1.51 4.72
N ILE A 192 -6.91 0.27 4.21
CA ILE A 192 -5.80 -0.17 3.35
C ILE A 192 -5.76 0.65 2.05
N PHE A 193 -6.90 0.88 1.39
CA PHE A 193 -6.97 1.67 0.15
C PHE A 193 -6.52 3.14 0.34
N GLN A 194 -6.58 3.70 1.55
CA GLN A 194 -6.01 5.02 1.83
C GLN A 194 -4.48 5.01 1.77
N ILE A 195 -3.84 3.86 1.99
CA ILE A 195 -2.38 3.68 1.97
C ILE A 195 -1.92 3.18 0.59
N ARG A 196 -2.66 2.25 -0.01
CA ARG A 196 -2.37 1.60 -1.29
C ARG A 196 -3.56 1.72 -2.25
N PRO A 197 -3.77 2.89 -2.90
CA PRO A 197 -4.92 3.12 -3.78
C PRO A 197 -4.98 2.19 -5.00
N ASP A 198 -3.85 1.66 -5.44
CA ASP A 198 -3.69 0.71 -6.55
C ASP A 198 -3.66 -0.76 -6.11
N LEU A 199 -4.11 -1.07 -4.88
CA LEU A 199 -4.22 -2.44 -4.39
C LEU A 199 -5.15 -3.29 -5.29
N LYS A 200 -4.68 -4.47 -5.67
CA LYS A 200 -5.48 -5.47 -6.38
C LYS A 200 -6.18 -6.40 -5.40
N VAL A 201 -7.49 -6.55 -5.51
CA VAL A 201 -8.27 -7.46 -4.66
C VAL A 201 -8.63 -8.72 -5.44
N HIS A 202 -8.18 -9.87 -4.95
CA HIS A 202 -8.59 -11.20 -5.41
C HIS A 202 -9.74 -11.70 -4.54
N ALA A 203 -10.94 -11.77 -5.09
CA ALA A 203 -12.11 -12.27 -4.37
C ALA A 203 -12.34 -13.76 -4.65
N CYS A 204 -12.80 -14.50 -3.65
CA CYS A 204 -13.15 -15.92 -3.80
C CYS A 204 -14.27 -16.32 -2.83
N PRO A 205 -15.35 -16.98 -3.30
CA PRO A 205 -16.37 -17.55 -2.42
C PRO A 205 -16.00 -18.97 -1.97
N TRP A 206 -16.33 -19.32 -0.73
CA TRP A 206 -16.23 -20.69 -0.22
C TRP A 206 -17.46 -21.51 -0.52
N THR A 207 -18.60 -20.85 -0.74
CA THR A 207 -19.87 -21.51 -0.98
C THR A 207 -20.84 -20.56 -1.68
N ALA A 208 -21.79 -21.11 -2.42
CA ALA A 208 -23.03 -20.41 -2.73
C ALA A 208 -23.91 -20.27 -1.47
N PRO A 209 -24.91 -19.36 -1.48
CA PRO A 209 -26.03 -19.40 -0.53
C PRO A 209 -26.56 -20.82 -0.37
N ALA A 210 -26.79 -21.25 0.88
CA ALA A 210 -27.12 -22.65 1.18
C ALA A 210 -28.36 -23.15 0.44
N TRP A 211 -29.35 -22.28 0.20
CA TRP A 211 -30.58 -22.59 -0.52
C TRP A 211 -30.41 -22.78 -2.04
N LEU A 212 -29.24 -22.47 -2.60
CA LEU A 212 -28.86 -22.75 -3.99
C LEU A 212 -28.12 -24.08 -4.16
N LYS A 213 -27.85 -24.81 -3.07
CA LYS A 213 -27.05 -26.03 -3.10
C LYS A 213 -27.92 -27.29 -3.09
N THR A 214 -27.38 -28.39 -3.56
CA THR A 214 -28.00 -29.72 -3.42
C THR A 214 -28.21 -30.13 -1.95
N SER A 215 -27.43 -29.53 -1.04
CA SER A 215 -27.52 -29.73 0.41
C SER A 215 -28.54 -28.82 1.12
N ALA A 216 -29.33 -28.01 0.40
CA ALA A 216 -30.22 -26.99 0.97
C ALA A 216 -31.16 -27.45 2.09
N ASN A 217 -31.61 -28.72 2.05
CA ASN A 217 -32.54 -29.28 3.04
C ASN A 217 -31.84 -30.00 4.21
N HIS A 218 -30.52 -29.85 4.36
CA HIS A 218 -29.74 -30.48 5.42
C HIS A 218 -29.35 -29.47 6.50
N THR A 219 -29.26 -29.93 7.75
CA THR A 219 -28.84 -29.09 8.89
C THR A 219 -27.43 -28.53 8.76
N ASN A 220 -26.59 -29.19 7.96
CA ASN A 220 -25.20 -28.83 7.72
C ASN A 220 -24.98 -28.39 6.25
N ALA A 221 -25.95 -27.68 5.67
CA ALA A 221 -25.93 -27.27 4.25
C ALA A 221 -24.68 -26.47 3.83
N PHE A 222 -23.97 -25.87 4.79
CA PHE A 222 -22.72 -25.16 4.54
C PHE A 222 -21.51 -26.09 4.34
N TYR A 223 -21.52 -27.33 4.85
CA TYR A 223 -20.29 -28.13 4.97
C TYR A 223 -20.02 -29.08 3.80
N TRP A 224 -20.94 -29.16 2.85
CA TRP A 224 -20.85 -30.04 1.69
C TRP A 224 -21.88 -29.65 0.63
N GLY A 225 -21.86 -30.36 -0.48
CA GLY A 225 -22.85 -30.26 -1.54
C GLY A 225 -22.34 -29.45 -2.71
N GLU A 226 -23.10 -29.52 -3.79
CA GLU A 226 -22.81 -28.89 -5.07
C GLU A 226 -23.79 -27.75 -5.29
N LEU A 227 -23.49 -26.87 -6.25
CA LEU A 227 -24.52 -25.97 -6.77
C LEU A 227 -25.65 -26.82 -7.37
N ASP A 228 -26.91 -26.46 -7.12
CA ASP A 228 -28.05 -27.14 -7.75
C ASP A 228 -27.86 -27.17 -9.28
N PRO A 229 -28.04 -28.33 -9.94
CA PRO A 229 -27.68 -28.51 -11.34
C PRO A 229 -28.61 -27.78 -12.32
N SER A 230 -29.71 -27.17 -11.85
CA SER A 230 -30.64 -26.44 -12.71
C SER A 230 -30.02 -25.17 -13.30
N GLU A 231 -30.41 -24.82 -14.53
CA GLU A 231 -30.01 -23.57 -15.18
C GLU A 231 -30.31 -22.34 -14.32
N ARG A 232 -31.46 -22.38 -13.62
CA ARG A 232 -31.88 -21.30 -12.74
C ARG A 232 -30.88 -21.07 -11.61
N ALA A 233 -30.36 -22.12 -11.00
CA ALA A 233 -29.39 -22.00 -9.92
C ALA A 233 -28.04 -21.43 -10.41
N TYR A 234 -27.56 -21.89 -11.57
CA TYR A 234 -26.36 -21.35 -12.22
C TYR A 234 -26.51 -19.86 -12.55
N GLU A 235 -27.62 -19.48 -13.18
CA GLU A 235 -27.93 -18.08 -13.51
C GLU A 235 -28.05 -17.22 -12.25
N THR A 236 -28.77 -17.70 -11.22
CA THR A 236 -28.96 -16.97 -9.96
C THR A 236 -27.63 -16.81 -9.22
N TYR A 237 -26.78 -17.85 -9.15
CA TYR A 237 -25.50 -17.75 -8.46
C TYR A 237 -24.52 -16.83 -9.20
N ALA A 238 -24.52 -16.84 -10.54
CA ALA A 238 -23.72 -15.91 -11.34
C ALA A 238 -24.14 -14.45 -11.08
N LYS A 239 -25.45 -14.18 -11.07
CA LYS A 239 -26.00 -12.86 -10.71
C LYS A 239 -25.70 -12.47 -9.27
N TYR A 240 -25.68 -13.42 -8.34
CA TYR A 240 -25.29 -13.19 -6.95
C TYR A 240 -23.84 -12.69 -6.88
N LEU A 241 -22.88 -13.41 -7.47
CA LEU A 241 -21.47 -12.98 -7.46
C LEU A 241 -21.26 -11.64 -8.18
N ALA A 242 -21.93 -11.42 -9.32
CA ALA A 242 -21.87 -10.14 -10.02
C ALA A 242 -22.44 -8.97 -9.18
N LYS A 243 -23.54 -9.21 -8.45
CA LYS A 243 -24.11 -8.22 -7.54
C LYS A 243 -23.21 -7.94 -6.35
N VAL A 244 -22.55 -8.96 -5.79
CA VAL A 244 -21.54 -8.78 -4.73
C VAL A 244 -20.37 -7.94 -5.24
N ALA A 245 -19.82 -8.27 -6.41
CA ALA A 245 -18.73 -7.50 -7.02
C ALA A 245 -19.14 -6.04 -7.26
N LEU A 246 -20.39 -5.79 -7.69
CA LEU A 246 -20.93 -4.43 -7.84
C LEU A 246 -20.98 -3.69 -6.51
N LEU A 247 -21.47 -4.32 -5.44
CA LEU A 247 -21.57 -3.69 -4.12
C LEU A 247 -20.19 -3.35 -3.53
N TYR A 248 -19.20 -4.21 -3.75
CA TYR A 248 -17.80 -3.94 -3.37
C TYR A 248 -17.19 -2.79 -4.18
N ASN A 249 -17.42 -2.78 -5.49
CA ASN A 249 -17.01 -1.68 -6.37
C ASN A 249 -17.63 -0.34 -5.92
N GLN A 250 -18.94 -0.30 -5.67
CA GLN A 250 -19.65 0.88 -5.14
C GLN A 250 -19.15 1.32 -3.76
N SER A 251 -18.58 0.39 -2.99
CA SER A 251 -18.01 0.68 -1.68
C SER A 251 -16.55 1.16 -1.74
N GLY A 252 -15.99 1.36 -2.94
CA GLY A 252 -14.61 1.79 -3.14
C GLY A 252 -13.57 0.67 -2.96
N ALA A 253 -13.99 -0.58 -3.06
CA ALA A 253 -13.13 -1.76 -2.95
C ALA A 253 -13.33 -2.70 -4.15
N PRO A 254 -12.99 -2.25 -5.38
CA PRO A 254 -13.21 -3.02 -6.59
C PRO A 254 -12.41 -4.31 -6.61
N PHE A 255 -12.98 -5.35 -7.23
CA PHE A 255 -12.27 -6.61 -7.46
C PHE A 255 -11.38 -6.49 -8.70
N TYR A 256 -10.18 -7.04 -8.61
CA TYR A 256 -9.29 -7.22 -9.74
C TYR A 256 -9.48 -8.60 -10.38
N THR A 257 -9.54 -9.64 -9.54
CA THR A 257 -9.82 -11.03 -9.95
C THR A 257 -10.91 -11.64 -9.08
N LEU A 258 -11.65 -12.61 -9.62
CA LEU A 258 -12.68 -13.39 -8.94
C LEU A 258 -12.50 -14.88 -9.26
N SER A 259 -12.11 -15.68 -8.27
CA SER A 259 -12.23 -17.15 -8.37
C SER A 259 -13.69 -17.56 -8.27
N MET A 260 -14.08 -18.60 -9.01
CA MET A 260 -15.47 -19.08 -8.99
C MET A 260 -15.84 -19.84 -7.71
N GLN A 261 -14.86 -20.50 -7.08
CA GLN A 261 -15.05 -21.35 -5.89
C GLN A 261 -13.68 -21.64 -5.27
N ASN A 262 -13.55 -21.48 -3.94
CA ASN A 262 -12.39 -21.91 -3.17
C ASN A 262 -12.34 -23.44 -3.13
N GLU A 263 -11.20 -24.04 -3.47
CA GLU A 263 -10.93 -25.47 -3.32
C GLU A 263 -12.11 -26.38 -3.74
N PRO A 264 -12.55 -26.32 -5.01
CA PRO A 264 -13.81 -26.93 -5.48
C PRO A 264 -13.88 -28.45 -5.37
N LEU A 265 -12.80 -29.12 -4.94
CA LEU A 265 -12.74 -30.56 -4.68
C LEU A 265 -12.54 -30.91 -3.20
N ASN A 266 -12.49 -29.92 -2.30
CA ASN A 266 -12.31 -30.13 -0.87
C ASN A 266 -13.68 -30.18 -0.15
N GLU A 267 -13.91 -31.26 0.62
CA GLU A 267 -15.16 -31.50 1.37
C GLU A 267 -14.86 -32.02 2.80
N PRO A 268 -14.28 -31.20 3.68
CA PRO A 268 -13.82 -31.62 5.00
C PRO A 268 -14.96 -31.81 6.02
N ASN A 269 -16.20 -31.48 5.65
CA ASN A 269 -17.40 -31.59 6.49
C ASN A 269 -17.36 -30.76 7.81
N SER A 270 -16.56 -29.69 7.86
CA SER A 270 -16.36 -28.89 9.09
C SER A 270 -16.63 -27.39 8.94
N TYR A 271 -16.43 -26.81 7.76
CA TYR A 271 -16.63 -25.38 7.49
C TYR A 271 -17.29 -25.13 6.14
N THR A 272 -17.50 -23.87 5.75
CA THR A 272 -18.14 -23.51 4.47
C THR A 272 -17.39 -24.08 3.27
N VAL A 273 -18.02 -24.94 2.48
CA VAL A 273 -17.47 -25.46 1.22
C VAL A 273 -18.57 -25.70 0.20
N MET A 274 -18.19 -25.75 -1.07
CA MET A 274 -19.07 -26.20 -2.15
C MET A 274 -18.25 -26.92 -3.21
N ARG A 275 -18.65 -28.15 -3.52
CA ARG A 275 -18.05 -28.93 -4.59
C ARG A 275 -18.45 -28.37 -5.95
N MET A 276 -17.50 -28.30 -6.86
CA MET A 276 -17.73 -27.94 -8.26
C MET A 276 -16.82 -28.78 -9.16
N SER A 277 -17.39 -29.57 -10.07
CA SER A 277 -16.58 -30.33 -11.02
C SER A 277 -15.98 -29.41 -12.11
N PRO A 278 -14.95 -29.84 -12.86
CA PRO A 278 -14.44 -29.06 -14.00
C PRO A 278 -15.51 -28.73 -15.04
N ALA A 279 -16.48 -29.64 -15.26
CA ALA A 279 -17.58 -29.41 -16.19
C ALA A 279 -18.57 -28.35 -15.66
N ASP A 280 -18.87 -28.40 -14.36
CA ASP A 280 -19.72 -27.41 -13.69
C ASP A 280 -19.06 -26.02 -13.69
N GLN A 281 -17.75 -25.94 -13.44
CA GLN A 281 -17.05 -24.66 -13.44
C GLN A 281 -16.97 -24.05 -14.86
N ALA A 282 -16.79 -24.87 -15.89
CA ALA A 282 -16.84 -24.42 -17.29
C ALA A 282 -18.24 -23.91 -17.68
N ARG A 283 -19.31 -24.61 -17.24
CA ARG A 283 -20.70 -24.15 -17.39
C ARG A 283 -20.93 -22.85 -16.67
N PHE A 284 -20.48 -22.75 -15.42
CA PHE A 284 -20.66 -21.58 -14.59
C PHE A 284 -19.99 -20.33 -15.17
N ALA A 285 -18.81 -20.49 -15.79
CA ALA A 285 -18.15 -19.41 -16.53
C ALA A 285 -19.05 -18.76 -17.59
N ALA A 286 -19.87 -19.56 -18.29
CA ALA A 286 -20.80 -19.10 -19.31
C ALA A 286 -21.96 -18.25 -18.76
N HIS A 287 -22.26 -18.37 -17.46
CA HIS A 287 -23.23 -17.51 -16.78
C HIS A 287 -22.54 -16.32 -16.08
N LEU A 288 -21.39 -16.55 -15.44
CA LEU A 288 -20.70 -15.54 -14.64
C LEU A 288 -20.13 -14.40 -15.49
N GLY A 289 -19.52 -14.71 -16.65
CA GLY A 289 -18.99 -13.69 -17.56
C GLY A 289 -20.04 -12.67 -17.98
N PRO A 290 -21.15 -13.09 -18.63
CA PRO A 290 -22.23 -12.19 -19.00
C PRO A 290 -22.88 -11.48 -17.81
N ALA A 291 -22.98 -12.12 -16.65
CA ALA A 291 -23.52 -11.49 -15.45
C ALA A 291 -22.65 -10.32 -14.95
N LEU A 292 -21.32 -10.45 -15.02
CA LEU A 292 -20.38 -9.36 -14.70
C LEU A 292 -20.46 -8.24 -15.74
N GLU A 293 -20.46 -8.57 -17.04
CA GLU A 293 -20.59 -7.59 -18.12
C GLU A 293 -21.88 -6.78 -18.01
N ALA A 294 -23.00 -7.42 -17.67
CA ALA A 294 -24.29 -6.76 -17.47
C ALA A 294 -24.27 -5.74 -16.32
N GLN A 295 -23.32 -5.83 -15.38
CA GLN A 295 -23.10 -4.87 -14.30
C GLN A 295 -21.99 -3.84 -14.62
N GLY A 296 -21.43 -3.86 -15.85
CA GLY A 296 -20.29 -3.03 -16.23
C GLY A 296 -18.96 -3.49 -15.61
N LEU A 297 -18.90 -4.74 -15.13
CA LEU A 297 -17.75 -5.32 -14.42
C LEU A 297 -16.97 -6.32 -15.29
N GLY A 298 -17.06 -6.22 -16.62
CA GLY A 298 -16.33 -7.10 -17.54
C GLY A 298 -14.80 -7.02 -17.45
N HIS A 299 -14.27 -6.04 -16.70
CA HIS A 299 -12.83 -5.93 -16.38
C HIS A 299 -12.39 -6.85 -15.22
N VAL A 300 -13.34 -7.39 -14.43
CA VAL A 300 -13.03 -8.33 -13.34
C VAL A 300 -12.63 -9.67 -13.96
N LYS A 301 -11.40 -10.09 -13.71
CA LYS A 301 -10.83 -11.31 -14.29
C LYS A 301 -11.34 -12.55 -13.57
N ILE A 302 -12.01 -13.44 -14.29
CA ILE A 302 -12.47 -14.71 -13.72
C ILE A 302 -11.32 -15.73 -13.69
N LEU A 303 -11.09 -16.32 -12.53
CA LEU A 303 -10.12 -17.40 -12.33
C LEU A 303 -10.82 -18.74 -12.06
N VAL A 304 -10.28 -19.80 -12.66
CA VAL A 304 -10.72 -21.19 -12.45
C VAL A 304 -9.82 -21.89 -11.44
N PHE A 305 -10.26 -23.07 -11.01
CA PHE A 305 -9.57 -24.01 -10.14
C PHE A 305 -9.42 -23.56 -8.67
N ASP A 306 -8.47 -22.69 -8.34
CA ASP A 306 -8.22 -22.19 -6.97
C ASP A 306 -8.02 -23.31 -5.93
N HIS A 307 -7.10 -24.24 -6.24
CA HIS A 307 -6.79 -25.41 -5.41
C HIS A 307 -5.37 -25.94 -5.70
N ASN A 308 -5.02 -27.12 -5.19
CA ASN A 308 -3.65 -27.60 -5.05
C ASN A 308 -2.93 -27.98 -6.36
N TRP A 309 -1.60 -27.89 -6.36
CA TRP A 309 -0.76 -28.23 -7.51
C TRP A 309 -0.86 -29.68 -7.99
N ASP A 310 -1.28 -30.62 -7.13
CA ASP A 310 -1.46 -32.03 -7.50
C ASP A 310 -2.70 -32.33 -8.37
N MET A 311 -3.48 -31.31 -8.75
CA MET A 311 -4.68 -31.47 -9.58
C MET A 311 -4.66 -30.63 -10.86
N ALA A 312 -3.51 -30.52 -11.53
CA ALA A 312 -3.38 -29.79 -12.80
C ALA A 312 -4.38 -30.20 -13.89
N PHE A 313 -4.88 -31.44 -13.84
CA PHE A 313 -5.94 -31.91 -14.73
C PHE A 313 -7.20 -31.02 -14.69
N TYR A 314 -7.51 -30.41 -13.55
CA TYR A 314 -8.74 -29.67 -13.33
C TYR A 314 -8.83 -28.43 -14.22
N PRO A 315 -7.92 -27.43 -14.13
CA PRO A 315 -7.98 -26.26 -15.01
C PRO A 315 -7.87 -26.66 -16.49
N LEU A 316 -7.09 -27.69 -16.83
CA LEU A 316 -7.00 -28.20 -18.20
C LEU A 316 -8.37 -28.68 -18.74
N GLN A 317 -9.15 -29.38 -17.90
CA GLN A 317 -10.50 -29.83 -18.26
C GLN A 317 -11.51 -28.69 -18.29
N VAL A 318 -11.43 -27.72 -17.36
CA VAL A 318 -12.28 -26.52 -17.40
C VAL A 318 -12.08 -25.78 -18.72
N TYR A 319 -10.82 -25.56 -19.11
CA TYR A 319 -10.49 -24.90 -20.38
C TYR A 319 -10.99 -25.67 -21.60
N SER A 320 -10.80 -26.99 -21.65
CA SER A 320 -11.32 -27.84 -22.74
C SER A 320 -12.85 -27.70 -22.85
N ASN A 321 -13.56 -27.86 -21.73
CA ASN A 321 -15.02 -27.78 -21.70
C ASN A 321 -15.54 -26.37 -22.02
N ALA A 322 -14.89 -25.32 -21.49
CA ALA A 322 -15.26 -23.93 -21.76
C ALA A 322 -15.10 -23.58 -23.24
N SER A 323 -14.08 -24.14 -23.90
CA SER A 323 -13.85 -23.95 -25.34
C SER A 323 -14.80 -24.79 -26.20
N GLU A 324 -14.97 -26.08 -25.88
CA GLU A 324 -15.61 -27.05 -26.78
C GLU A 324 -17.12 -27.18 -26.55
N VAL A 325 -17.60 -26.92 -25.33
CA VAL A 325 -19.00 -27.15 -24.93
C VAL A 325 -19.75 -25.83 -24.75
N TYR A 326 -19.17 -24.88 -24.03
CA TYR A 326 -19.89 -23.69 -23.57
C TYR A 326 -19.55 -22.39 -24.31
N ASN A 327 -18.49 -22.37 -25.13
CA ASN A 327 -17.97 -21.16 -25.77
C ASN A 327 -17.77 -20.00 -24.78
N SER A 328 -17.26 -20.30 -23.58
CA SER A 328 -17.09 -19.38 -22.45
C SER A 328 -15.61 -19.10 -22.13
N MET A 329 -14.70 -19.62 -22.95
CA MET A 329 -13.25 -19.50 -22.76
C MET A 329 -12.77 -18.04 -22.68
N ASP A 330 -13.42 -17.12 -23.39
CA ASP A 330 -13.05 -15.70 -23.41
C ASP A 330 -13.36 -14.98 -22.09
N PHE A 331 -14.30 -15.50 -21.30
CA PHE A 331 -14.59 -14.96 -19.97
C PHE A 331 -13.56 -15.38 -18.93
N ILE A 332 -12.78 -16.44 -19.18
CA ILE A 332 -11.83 -16.98 -18.22
C ILE A 332 -10.45 -16.36 -18.45
N ALA A 333 -9.95 -15.61 -17.47
CA ALA A 333 -8.64 -14.96 -17.56
C ALA A 333 -7.49 -15.95 -17.27
N GLY A 334 -7.70 -16.91 -16.37
CA GLY A 334 -6.62 -17.77 -15.89
C GLY A 334 -7.03 -18.77 -14.83
N SER A 335 -6.03 -19.36 -14.18
CA SER A 335 -6.18 -20.34 -13.10
C SER A 335 -5.51 -19.88 -11.81
N ALA A 336 -6.09 -20.27 -10.68
CA ALA A 336 -5.60 -19.98 -9.34
C ALA A 336 -5.11 -21.27 -8.64
N TRP A 337 -4.10 -21.17 -7.77
CA TRP A 337 -3.37 -22.32 -7.22
C TRP A 337 -2.98 -22.17 -5.75
N HIS A 338 -3.04 -23.30 -5.04
CA HIS A 338 -2.69 -23.46 -3.62
C HIS A 338 -1.50 -24.41 -3.47
N CYS A 339 -0.85 -24.38 -2.29
CA CYS A 339 0.39 -25.11 -2.02
C CYS A 339 0.25 -26.40 -1.20
N TYR A 340 -0.97 -26.82 -0.83
CA TYR A 340 -1.16 -27.88 0.17
C TYR A 340 -0.93 -29.30 -0.38
N GLY A 341 -0.80 -29.44 -1.69
CA GLY A 341 -0.51 -30.71 -2.36
C GLY A 341 0.18 -30.51 -3.70
N GLY A 342 1.10 -31.41 -4.03
CA GLY A 342 1.79 -31.45 -5.33
C GLY A 342 2.98 -30.48 -5.50
N PRO A 343 3.66 -30.57 -6.65
CA PRO A 343 4.83 -29.76 -6.96
C PRO A 343 4.46 -28.48 -7.74
N VAL A 344 5.14 -27.37 -7.44
CA VAL A 344 4.90 -26.03 -8.01
C VAL A 344 4.93 -25.99 -9.56
N GLU A 345 5.69 -26.90 -10.17
CA GLU A 345 5.87 -27.08 -11.61
C GLU A 345 4.55 -27.35 -12.36
N ALA A 346 3.52 -27.86 -11.67
CA ALA A 346 2.19 -28.12 -12.23
C ALA A 346 1.57 -26.90 -12.92
N GLN A 347 1.89 -25.69 -12.46
CA GLN A 347 1.46 -24.44 -13.10
C GLN A 347 2.00 -24.30 -14.53
N SER A 348 3.24 -24.76 -14.77
CA SER A 348 3.85 -24.70 -16.10
C SER A 348 3.19 -25.66 -17.08
N GLU A 349 2.74 -26.83 -16.64
CA GLU A 349 1.96 -27.74 -17.49
C GLU A 349 0.71 -27.04 -18.06
N VAL A 350 0.01 -26.30 -17.20
CA VAL A 350 -1.20 -25.57 -17.59
C VAL A 350 -0.87 -24.38 -18.50
N PHE A 351 0.17 -23.61 -18.17
CA PHE A 351 0.62 -22.50 -19.00
C PHE A 351 1.10 -22.97 -20.38
N GLU A 352 1.87 -24.04 -20.48
CA GLU A 352 2.38 -24.56 -21.75
C GLU A 352 1.25 -24.99 -22.70
N LYS A 353 0.18 -25.56 -22.15
CA LYS A 353 -1.01 -25.94 -22.96
C LYS A 353 -1.90 -24.75 -23.29
N TYR A 354 -1.98 -23.75 -22.41
CA TYR A 354 -2.80 -22.55 -22.58
C TYR A 354 -2.01 -21.27 -22.28
N PRO A 355 -1.05 -20.87 -23.13
CA PRO A 355 -0.09 -19.79 -22.83
C PRO A 355 -0.70 -18.38 -22.76
N ASN A 356 -1.94 -18.23 -23.25
CA ASN A 356 -2.69 -16.98 -23.16
C ASN A 356 -3.52 -16.87 -21.87
N LYS A 357 -3.47 -17.88 -20.98
CA LYS A 357 -4.19 -17.89 -19.70
C LYS A 357 -3.25 -17.55 -18.56
N GLU A 358 -3.70 -16.70 -17.66
CA GLU A 358 -2.94 -16.24 -16.50
C GLU A 358 -2.79 -17.37 -15.47
N ILE A 359 -1.68 -17.37 -14.73
CA ILE A 359 -1.46 -18.21 -13.56
C ILE A 359 -1.41 -17.29 -12.33
N HIS A 360 -2.13 -17.65 -11.28
CA HIS A 360 -2.13 -16.94 -10.01
C HIS A 360 -1.89 -17.92 -8.87
N PHE A 361 -0.90 -17.63 -8.02
CA PHE A 361 -0.79 -18.31 -6.74
C PHE A 361 -1.56 -17.51 -5.69
N THR A 362 -2.54 -18.14 -5.06
CA THR A 362 -3.62 -17.45 -4.33
C THR A 362 -3.73 -17.87 -2.88
N GLU A 363 -3.11 -18.98 -2.46
CA GLU A 363 -3.17 -19.39 -1.06
C GLU A 363 -2.04 -20.32 -0.62
N CYS A 364 -1.42 -19.97 0.50
CA CYS A 364 -0.61 -20.88 1.30
C CYS A 364 -0.66 -20.46 2.77
N SER A 365 -0.92 -21.40 3.66
CA SER A 365 -0.88 -21.14 5.09
C SER A 365 0.52 -21.35 5.66
N GLY A 366 0.98 -20.40 6.48
CA GLY A 366 2.06 -20.68 7.43
C GLY A 366 1.51 -21.56 8.56
N THR A 367 2.32 -22.45 9.11
CA THR A 367 1.91 -23.31 10.24
C THR A 367 2.87 -23.18 11.41
N GLY A 368 2.38 -23.51 12.61
CA GLY A 368 3.17 -23.47 13.84
C GLY A 368 4.26 -24.54 13.95
N ALA A 369 4.25 -25.56 13.07
CA ALA A 369 4.97 -26.82 13.25
C ALA A 369 6.43 -26.86 12.69
N SER A 370 7.04 -25.72 12.42
CA SER A 370 8.37 -25.66 11.79
C SER A 370 9.19 -24.48 12.28
N ASN A 371 10.51 -24.55 12.06
CA ASN A 371 11.41 -23.47 12.41
C ASN A 371 11.52 -22.46 11.24
N PHE A 372 11.88 -21.23 11.59
CA PHE A 372 12.05 -20.12 10.65
C PHE A 372 12.86 -20.47 9.39
N HIS A 373 13.97 -21.19 9.54
CA HIS A 373 14.84 -21.55 8.41
C HIS A 373 14.09 -22.44 7.42
N SER A 374 13.53 -23.55 7.89
CA SER A 374 12.82 -24.51 7.04
C SER A 374 11.67 -23.85 6.28
N ASN A 375 10.97 -22.92 6.93
CA ASN A 375 9.84 -22.23 6.30
C ASN A 375 10.30 -21.19 5.28
N ILE A 376 11.31 -20.38 5.57
CA ILE A 376 11.83 -19.43 4.59
C ILE A 376 12.42 -20.14 3.37
N ASP A 377 13.15 -21.24 3.55
CA ASP A 377 13.69 -22.04 2.45
C ASP A 377 12.55 -22.59 1.57
N TRP A 378 11.59 -23.27 2.19
CA TRP A 378 10.47 -23.86 1.46
C TRP A 378 9.57 -22.80 0.80
N HIS A 379 9.21 -21.73 1.51
CA HIS A 379 8.40 -20.63 0.97
C HIS A 379 9.11 -19.94 -0.19
N THR A 380 10.42 -19.74 -0.11
CA THR A 380 11.18 -19.18 -1.23
C THR A 380 11.16 -20.11 -2.42
N LYS A 381 11.56 -21.36 -2.22
CA LYS A 381 11.72 -22.34 -3.29
C LYS A 381 10.42 -22.57 -4.03
N ASN A 382 9.28 -22.65 -3.32
CA ASN A 382 8.00 -23.03 -3.91
C ASN A 382 7.07 -21.84 -4.16
N LEU A 383 7.07 -20.82 -3.30
CA LEU A 383 6.13 -19.69 -3.41
C LEU A 383 6.79 -18.46 -4.03
N TYR A 384 7.73 -17.84 -3.31
CA TYR A 384 8.19 -16.49 -3.65
C TYR A 384 8.99 -16.44 -4.95
N VAL A 385 9.81 -17.46 -5.18
CA VAL A 385 10.58 -17.66 -6.41
C VAL A 385 9.93 -18.75 -7.26
N GLY A 386 9.54 -19.89 -6.66
CA GLY A 386 9.01 -21.05 -7.37
C GLY A 386 7.79 -20.72 -8.23
N ALA A 387 6.70 -20.28 -7.61
CA ALA A 387 5.45 -20.02 -8.33
C ALA A 387 5.65 -18.99 -9.45
N ILE A 388 6.42 -17.94 -9.18
CA ILE A 388 6.77 -16.91 -10.18
C ILE A 388 7.62 -17.47 -11.33
N ARG A 389 8.55 -18.39 -11.08
CA ARG A 389 9.29 -19.08 -12.16
C ARG A 389 8.38 -19.96 -13.00
N HIS A 390 7.31 -20.47 -12.40
CA HIS A 390 6.26 -21.24 -13.05
C HIS A 390 5.05 -20.37 -13.42
N TRP A 391 5.32 -19.14 -13.89
CA TRP A 391 4.38 -18.22 -14.54
C TRP A 391 3.33 -17.56 -13.65
N ALA A 392 3.34 -17.79 -12.33
CA ALA A 392 2.43 -17.09 -11.43
C ALA A 392 2.65 -15.57 -11.52
N ARG A 393 1.55 -14.82 -11.53
CA ARG A 393 1.53 -13.36 -11.48
C ARG A 393 1.37 -12.82 -10.06
N SER A 394 0.86 -13.65 -9.15
CA SER A 394 0.64 -13.29 -7.75
C SER A 394 1.19 -14.36 -6.83
N VAL A 395 1.53 -13.98 -5.59
CA VAL A 395 1.79 -14.90 -4.49
C VAL A 395 1.09 -14.38 -3.25
N LEU A 396 0.08 -15.11 -2.78
CA LEU A 396 -0.73 -14.73 -1.62
C LEU A 396 -0.61 -15.79 -0.53
N HIS A 397 -0.20 -15.36 0.66
CA HIS A 397 -0.36 -16.15 1.87
C HIS A 397 -1.81 -16.13 2.37
N TRP A 398 -2.10 -17.00 3.34
CA TRP A 398 -3.42 -17.08 3.91
C TRP A 398 -3.77 -15.91 4.82
N ASN A 399 -4.02 -16.10 6.11
CA ASN A 399 -4.45 -15.01 6.97
C ASN A 399 -3.39 -13.91 7.08
N LEU A 400 -3.76 -12.66 6.78
CA LEU A 400 -2.90 -11.50 6.97
C LEU A 400 -2.58 -11.29 8.46
N ALA A 401 -3.55 -11.54 9.34
CA ALA A 401 -3.39 -11.46 10.78
C ALA A 401 -4.22 -12.53 11.49
N LEU A 402 -3.66 -13.13 12.55
CA LEU A 402 -4.37 -13.95 13.53
C LEU A 402 -3.92 -13.56 14.94
N ASP A 403 -4.64 -14.01 15.96
CA ASP A 403 -4.21 -13.84 17.35
C ASP A 403 -3.20 -14.93 17.78
N GLU A 404 -2.78 -14.90 19.04
CA GLU A 404 -1.88 -15.88 19.64
C GLU A 404 -2.46 -17.30 19.73
N ASN A 405 -3.77 -17.46 19.50
CA ASN A 405 -4.50 -18.72 19.50
C ASN A 405 -4.92 -19.14 18.09
N PHE A 406 -4.28 -18.59 17.05
CA PHE A 406 -4.54 -18.90 15.64
C PHE A 406 -5.97 -18.59 15.17
N GLY A 407 -6.68 -17.67 15.83
CA GLY A 407 -8.11 -17.45 15.63
C GLY A 407 -8.54 -16.01 15.33
N PRO A 408 -9.87 -15.79 15.29
CA PRO A 408 -10.95 -16.79 15.41
C PRO A 408 -11.12 -17.69 14.16
N HIS A 409 -11.70 -18.89 14.31
CA HIS A 409 -12.00 -19.81 13.19
C HIS A 409 -13.23 -20.71 13.49
N LEU A 410 -13.87 -21.24 12.44
CA LEU A 410 -15.04 -22.16 12.45
C LEU A 410 -14.63 -23.60 12.16
N GLY A 411 -13.56 -24.07 12.82
CA GLY A 411 -12.87 -25.30 12.43
C GLY A 411 -11.82 -25.03 11.35
N GLY A 412 -11.52 -26.03 10.54
CA GLY A 412 -10.44 -25.93 9.56
C GLY A 412 -9.07 -26.04 10.22
N CYS A 413 -8.15 -25.16 9.85
CA CYS A 413 -6.76 -25.22 10.31
C CYS A 413 -6.60 -24.71 11.76
N GLU A 414 -6.14 -25.56 12.67
CA GLU A 414 -6.01 -25.25 14.10
C GLU A 414 -4.63 -24.68 14.49
N ASP A 415 -3.63 -24.79 13.62
CA ASP A 415 -2.25 -24.31 13.84
C ASP A 415 -1.75 -23.36 12.75
N CYS A 416 -2.68 -22.83 11.95
CA CYS A 416 -2.37 -21.85 10.91
C CYS A 416 -1.95 -20.52 11.53
N ARG A 417 -0.82 -20.00 11.07
CA ARG A 417 -0.26 -18.73 11.51
C ARG A 417 -0.53 -17.64 10.49
N GLY A 418 -0.93 -16.47 10.96
CA GLY A 418 -1.08 -15.29 10.11
C GLY A 418 0.27 -14.70 9.70
N VAL A 419 0.29 -13.85 8.67
CA VAL A 419 1.49 -13.08 8.28
C VAL A 419 2.03 -12.24 9.45
N VAL A 420 1.11 -11.72 10.28
CA VAL A 420 1.43 -11.18 11.59
C VAL A 420 0.55 -11.82 12.66
N THR A 421 1.05 -11.85 13.90
CA THR A 421 0.26 -12.18 15.08
C THR A 421 -0.07 -10.90 15.85
N ILE A 422 -1.35 -10.66 16.11
CA ILE A 422 -1.86 -9.53 16.87
C ILE A 422 -2.38 -10.06 18.20
N PRO A 423 -1.63 -9.93 19.30
CA PRO A 423 -2.07 -10.47 20.57
C PRO A 423 -3.39 -9.85 21.04
N SER A 424 -4.27 -10.68 21.60
CA SER A 424 -5.60 -10.28 22.07
C SER A 424 -5.54 -9.23 23.21
N ASN A 425 -4.45 -9.20 23.96
CA ASN A 425 -4.26 -8.35 25.15
C ASN A 425 -3.11 -7.34 25.04
N SER A 426 -2.45 -7.22 23.88
CA SER A 426 -1.26 -6.37 23.73
C SER A 426 -1.19 -5.74 22.34
N SER A 427 -0.79 -4.47 22.28
CA SER A 427 -0.52 -3.77 21.00
C SER A 427 0.87 -4.07 20.42
N HIS A 428 1.63 -4.99 21.04
CA HIS A 428 2.91 -5.45 20.52
C HIS A 428 2.71 -6.53 19.44
N ILE A 429 2.81 -6.11 18.19
CA ILE A 429 2.62 -6.97 17.01
C ILE A 429 3.84 -7.86 16.79
N ILE A 430 3.61 -9.15 16.54
CA ILE A 430 4.65 -10.11 16.16
C ILE A 430 4.59 -10.26 14.64
N TYR A 431 5.71 -9.97 13.96
CA TYR A 431 5.85 -10.20 12.53
C TYR A 431 6.40 -11.59 12.30
N ASN A 432 5.65 -12.44 11.63
CA ASN A 432 6.03 -13.83 11.39
C ASN A 432 6.94 -13.95 10.16
N GLU A 433 7.48 -15.13 9.93
CA GLU A 433 8.38 -15.41 8.80
C GLU A 433 7.75 -15.13 7.42
N GLU A 434 6.44 -15.31 7.28
CA GLU A 434 5.69 -14.93 6.08
C GLU A 434 5.80 -13.43 5.79
N TYR A 435 5.78 -12.58 6.82
CA TYR A 435 5.92 -11.13 6.63
C TYR A 435 7.28 -10.78 6.04
N TYR A 436 8.36 -11.33 6.60
CA TYR A 436 9.70 -11.05 6.12
C TYR A 436 9.88 -11.56 4.69
N GLY A 437 9.43 -12.79 4.42
CA GLY A 437 9.42 -13.36 3.08
C GLY A 437 8.70 -12.46 2.08
N LEU A 438 7.42 -12.15 2.32
CA LEU A 438 6.63 -11.28 1.45
C LEU A 438 7.29 -9.91 1.26
N ALA A 439 7.67 -9.24 2.35
CA ALA A 439 8.25 -7.90 2.31
C ALA A 439 9.49 -7.82 1.42
N HIS A 440 10.39 -8.80 1.49
CA HIS A 440 11.58 -8.83 0.64
C HIS A 440 11.28 -8.89 -0.86
N PHE A 441 10.16 -9.51 -1.25
CA PHE A 441 9.76 -9.67 -2.64
C PHE A 441 8.87 -8.52 -3.15
N SER A 442 8.22 -7.76 -2.26
CA SER A 442 7.34 -6.64 -2.65
C SER A 442 7.91 -5.24 -2.41
N MET A 443 8.90 -5.06 -1.53
CA MET A 443 9.40 -3.73 -1.09
C MET A 443 9.61 -2.71 -2.23
N PHE A 444 10.29 -3.13 -3.30
CA PHE A 444 10.57 -2.27 -4.47
C PHE A 444 9.80 -2.68 -5.71
N LEU A 445 8.91 -3.66 -5.60
CA LEU A 445 8.05 -4.06 -6.70
C LEU A 445 6.91 -3.04 -6.87
N ARG A 446 6.64 -2.65 -8.11
CA ARG A 446 5.56 -1.70 -8.44
C ARG A 446 4.57 -2.35 -9.38
N SER A 447 3.35 -1.80 -9.42
CA SER A 447 2.32 -2.29 -10.32
C SER A 447 2.80 -2.24 -11.77
N GLY A 448 2.62 -3.33 -12.51
CA GLY A 448 3.09 -3.45 -13.89
C GLY A 448 4.54 -3.91 -14.02
N ALA A 449 5.23 -4.23 -12.92
CA ALA A 449 6.54 -4.86 -13.00
C ALA A 449 6.49 -6.18 -13.78
N VAL A 450 7.58 -6.53 -14.45
CA VAL A 450 7.74 -7.78 -15.18
C VAL A 450 8.90 -8.58 -14.61
N ARG A 451 8.78 -9.91 -14.60
CA ARG A 451 9.91 -10.80 -14.30
C ARG A 451 10.90 -10.76 -15.46
N THR A 452 12.18 -10.54 -15.16
CA THR A 452 13.26 -10.57 -16.15
C THR A 452 13.82 -11.98 -16.31
N GLY A 453 14.58 -12.22 -17.37
CA GLY A 453 15.40 -13.42 -17.48
C GLY A 453 16.48 -13.41 -16.39
N ASN A 454 16.74 -14.58 -15.80
CA ASN A 454 17.89 -14.74 -14.92
C ASN A 454 18.43 -16.18 -14.96
N SER A 455 19.73 -16.35 -14.76
CA SER A 455 20.41 -17.65 -14.72
C SER A 455 21.54 -17.65 -13.70
N TRP A 456 21.92 -18.84 -13.23
CA TRP A 456 23.07 -19.03 -12.34
C TRP A 456 24.25 -19.65 -13.11
N ASP A 457 25.48 -19.15 -12.89
CA ASP A 457 26.70 -19.66 -13.56
C ASP A 457 27.17 -21.04 -13.08
N HIS A 458 26.72 -21.45 -11.90
CA HIS A 458 26.88 -22.81 -11.39
C HIS A 458 25.55 -23.54 -11.41
N LYS A 459 25.57 -24.89 -11.36
CA LYS A 459 24.35 -25.71 -11.38
C LYS A 459 23.31 -25.14 -10.41
N GLU A 460 22.22 -24.67 -10.99
CA GLU A 460 21.02 -24.27 -10.29
C GLU A 460 20.55 -25.42 -9.37
N GLY A 461 20.18 -25.11 -8.13
CA GLY A 461 19.78 -26.13 -7.12
C GLY A 461 20.80 -26.38 -6.01
N THR A 462 21.87 -25.57 -5.93
CA THR A 462 22.48 -25.25 -4.63
C THR A 462 21.44 -24.52 -3.78
N CYS A 463 21.61 -24.43 -2.47
CA CYS A 463 20.73 -23.71 -1.53
C CYS A 463 20.65 -22.18 -1.77
N MET A 464 20.92 -21.72 -3.01
CA MET A 464 20.83 -20.35 -3.47
C MET A 464 19.67 -20.22 -4.46
N HIS A 465 18.75 -19.30 -4.20
CA HIS A 465 17.66 -18.95 -5.08
C HIS A 465 17.74 -17.48 -5.45
N GLY A 466 17.16 -17.11 -6.59
CA GLY A 466 17.14 -15.73 -7.01
C GLY A 466 16.17 -15.44 -8.14
N THR A 467 15.69 -14.21 -8.18
CA THR A 467 14.82 -13.68 -9.22
C THR A 467 15.02 -12.18 -9.35
N ALA A 468 14.68 -11.62 -10.50
CA ALA A 468 14.74 -10.20 -10.74
C ALA A 468 13.46 -9.68 -11.42
N PHE A 469 13.12 -8.45 -11.10
CA PHE A 469 11.92 -7.78 -11.58
C PHE A 469 12.26 -6.38 -12.05
N ARG A 470 11.76 -6.00 -13.22
CA ARG A 470 11.87 -4.65 -13.75
C ARG A 470 10.54 -3.93 -13.64
N ASN A 471 10.54 -2.81 -12.94
CA ASN A 471 9.39 -1.92 -12.84
C ASN A 471 9.19 -1.12 -14.14
N VAL A 472 7.99 -0.54 -14.30
CA VAL A 472 7.64 0.29 -15.46
C VAL A 472 8.55 1.51 -15.62
N ASP A 473 9.03 2.06 -14.51
CA ASP A 473 9.98 3.19 -14.50
C ASP A 473 11.42 2.79 -14.89
N GLY A 474 11.69 1.51 -15.15
CA GLY A 474 13.01 0.98 -15.47
C GLY A 474 13.88 0.66 -14.25
N SER A 475 13.40 0.89 -13.02
CA SER A 475 14.09 0.40 -11.82
C SER A 475 14.02 -1.13 -11.73
N LEU A 476 15.03 -1.74 -11.11
CA LEU A 476 15.16 -3.18 -10.98
C LEU A 476 15.20 -3.56 -9.50
N GLN A 477 14.42 -4.58 -9.13
CA GLN A 477 14.55 -5.29 -7.88
C GLN A 477 15.18 -6.66 -8.14
N VAL A 478 16.28 -6.98 -7.48
CA VAL A 478 16.89 -8.31 -7.51
C VAL A 478 16.79 -8.91 -6.11
N VAL A 479 16.24 -10.11 -5.99
CA VAL A 479 16.13 -10.85 -4.73
C VAL A 479 17.01 -12.08 -4.80
N ILE A 480 17.88 -12.25 -3.80
CA ILE A 480 18.71 -13.44 -3.62
C ILE A 480 18.35 -14.06 -2.27
N VAL A 481 18.12 -15.36 -2.26
CA VAL A 481 17.90 -16.12 -1.03
C VAL A 481 19.02 -17.12 -0.88
N ASN A 482 19.69 -17.05 0.26
CA ASN A 482 20.66 -18.03 0.71
C ASN A 482 20.01 -18.92 1.76
N ALA A 483 19.53 -20.09 1.35
CA ALA A 483 19.05 -21.14 2.24
C ALA A 483 20.19 -22.04 2.78
N CYS A 484 21.45 -21.76 2.44
CA CYS A 484 22.58 -22.51 2.96
C CYS A 484 22.82 -22.20 4.45
N ASP A 485 23.43 -23.15 5.15
CA ASP A 485 23.83 -23.03 6.56
C ASP A 485 25.06 -22.11 6.77
N LYS A 486 25.62 -21.57 5.68
CA LYS A 486 26.81 -20.71 5.69
C LYS A 486 26.62 -19.47 4.82
N PRO A 487 27.35 -18.38 5.12
CA PRO A 487 27.38 -17.21 4.25
C PRO A 487 27.90 -17.63 2.86
N GLN A 488 27.38 -17.02 1.80
CA GLN A 488 27.84 -17.25 0.44
C GLN A 488 28.33 -15.93 -0.17
N SER A 489 29.49 -15.97 -0.82
CA SER A 489 29.93 -14.88 -1.68
C SER A 489 29.21 -15.02 -3.01
N VAL A 490 28.32 -14.08 -3.29
CA VAL A 490 27.44 -14.10 -4.45
C VAL A 490 27.63 -12.84 -5.26
N ALA A 491 27.62 -12.97 -6.58
CA ALA A 491 27.58 -11.83 -7.47
C ALA A 491 26.25 -11.70 -8.17
N THR A 492 25.86 -10.46 -8.44
CA THR A 492 24.76 -10.10 -9.33
C THR A 492 25.34 -9.40 -10.53
N ASN A 493 25.16 -9.99 -11.71
CA ASN A 493 25.60 -9.42 -12.98
C ASN A 493 24.37 -8.91 -13.75
N LEU A 494 24.27 -7.59 -13.94
CA LEU A 494 23.24 -6.95 -14.75
C LEU A 494 23.77 -6.79 -16.17
N ILE A 495 23.39 -7.70 -17.07
CA ILE A 495 24.00 -7.85 -18.41
C ILE A 495 23.86 -6.55 -19.22
N GLN A 496 22.65 -5.98 -19.28
CA GLN A 496 22.36 -4.79 -20.09
C GLN A 496 22.99 -3.52 -19.52
N ARG A 497 23.15 -3.45 -18.19
CA ARG A 497 23.71 -2.27 -17.51
C ARG A 497 25.22 -2.30 -17.42
N ASN A 498 25.85 -3.41 -17.77
CA ASN A 498 27.27 -3.68 -17.53
C ASN A 498 27.67 -3.39 -16.07
N GLN A 499 26.80 -3.79 -15.14
CA GLN A 499 26.99 -3.60 -13.70
C GLN A 499 27.16 -4.94 -13.01
N TYR A 500 28.14 -5.00 -12.11
CA TYR A 500 28.45 -6.19 -11.34
C TYR A 500 28.52 -5.82 -9.86
N LEU A 501 27.70 -6.48 -9.05
CA LEU A 501 27.64 -6.25 -7.61
C LEU A 501 27.96 -7.54 -6.87
N ARG A 502 29.03 -7.53 -6.08
CA ARG A 502 29.36 -8.62 -5.17
C ARG A 502 28.78 -8.36 -3.79
N THR A 503 28.09 -9.36 -3.24
CA THR A 503 27.51 -9.35 -1.90
C THR A 503 27.89 -10.62 -1.14
N GLU A 504 28.08 -10.48 0.16
CA GLU A 504 28.16 -11.63 1.07
C GLU A 504 26.78 -11.87 1.66
N THR A 505 26.12 -12.96 1.27
CA THR A 505 24.81 -13.31 1.83
C THR A 505 24.98 -13.86 3.23
N LEU A 506 24.03 -13.56 4.12
CA LEU A 506 23.98 -14.21 5.42
C LEU A 506 23.54 -15.68 5.25
N PRO A 507 23.95 -16.60 6.14
CA PRO A 507 23.34 -17.92 6.22
C PRO A 507 21.85 -17.75 6.43
N ILE A 508 21.02 -18.52 5.72
CA ILE A 508 19.57 -18.52 5.94
C ILE A 508 19.01 -17.10 5.86
N GLY A 509 19.24 -16.43 4.73
CA GLY A 509 18.98 -15.00 4.57
C GLY A 509 18.41 -14.65 3.22
N ILE A 510 17.58 -13.60 3.19
CA ILE A 510 17.07 -12.98 1.97
C ILE A 510 17.74 -11.62 1.81
N SER A 511 18.23 -11.32 0.61
CA SER A 511 18.86 -10.05 0.27
C SER A 511 18.11 -9.44 -0.90
N THR A 512 17.63 -8.20 -0.73
CA THR A 512 16.92 -7.47 -1.78
C THR A 512 17.75 -6.27 -2.21
N MET A 513 18.06 -6.20 -3.50
CA MET A 513 18.83 -5.12 -4.09
C MET A 513 17.91 -4.27 -4.95
N TYR A 514 18.07 -2.95 -4.84
CA TYR A 514 17.36 -1.99 -5.66
C TYR A 514 18.36 -1.27 -6.56
N PHE A 515 18.10 -1.33 -7.86
CA PHE A 515 18.83 -0.55 -8.84
C PHE A 515 17.89 0.50 -9.40
N PRO A 516 18.22 1.80 -9.29
CA PRO A 516 17.40 2.85 -9.85
C PRO A 516 17.28 2.71 -11.37
N PRO A 517 16.32 3.40 -12.03
CA PRO A 517 16.29 3.48 -13.48
C PRO A 517 17.66 3.94 -14.00
N GLU A 518 18.11 3.41 -15.15
CA GLU A 518 19.24 4.04 -15.83
C GLU A 518 18.87 5.50 -16.06
N ALA A 519 19.76 6.42 -15.67
CA ALA A 519 19.57 7.82 -15.98
C ALA A 519 19.47 7.89 -17.51
N GLN A 520 18.27 8.18 -18.03
CA GLN A 520 18.18 8.64 -19.41
C GLN A 520 19.12 9.85 -19.48
N GLU A 521 20.17 9.76 -20.29
CA GLU A 521 20.92 10.93 -20.68
C GLU A 521 19.91 11.89 -21.29
N VAL A 522 19.46 12.87 -20.51
CA VAL A 522 18.72 14.00 -21.07
C VAL A 522 19.69 14.59 -22.08
N PRO A 523 19.37 14.59 -23.39
CA PRO A 523 20.27 15.15 -24.37
C PRO A 523 20.56 16.58 -23.95
N THR A 524 21.83 16.87 -23.67
CA THR A 524 22.32 18.19 -23.27
C THR A 524 22.10 19.24 -24.36
N ASP A 525 21.59 18.84 -25.52
CA ASP A 525 21.29 19.67 -26.69
C ASP A 525 19.98 20.46 -26.63
N THR A 526 19.28 20.56 -25.50
CA THR A 526 18.06 21.41 -25.45
C THR A 526 18.00 22.46 -24.35
N LEU A 527 19.14 23.10 -24.06
CA LEU A 527 19.11 24.52 -23.71
C LEU A 527 19.16 25.41 -24.98
N SER A 528 18.33 25.09 -25.98
CA SER A 528 18.16 26.00 -27.12
C SER A 528 17.23 27.13 -26.67
N TRP A 529 17.74 28.36 -26.67
CA TRP A 529 16.99 29.59 -26.36
C TRP A 529 15.76 29.84 -27.25
N ASN A 530 15.52 29.00 -28.26
CA ASN A 530 14.42 29.11 -29.23
C ASN A 530 13.16 28.30 -28.86
N LYS A 531 13.07 27.69 -27.67
CA LYS A 531 11.83 27.00 -27.27
C LYS A 531 10.77 27.99 -26.75
N PRO A 532 9.48 27.87 -27.15
CA PRO A 532 8.43 28.82 -26.76
C PRO A 532 8.29 29.05 -25.25
N TRP A 533 8.53 28.02 -24.44
CA TRP A 533 8.43 28.12 -22.98
C TRP A 533 9.52 29.01 -22.34
N VAL A 534 10.68 29.17 -22.98
CA VAL A 534 11.74 30.09 -22.50
C VAL A 534 11.26 31.54 -22.60
N TYR A 535 10.58 31.89 -23.70
CA TYR A 535 9.94 33.20 -23.85
C TYR A 535 8.80 33.41 -22.87
N ILE A 536 8.03 32.37 -22.55
CA ILE A 536 6.97 32.43 -21.54
C ILE A 536 7.57 32.72 -20.16
N VAL A 537 8.66 32.04 -19.77
CA VAL A 537 9.35 32.26 -18.48
C VAL A 537 9.96 33.67 -18.40
N ILE A 538 10.58 34.16 -19.48
CA ILE A 538 11.15 35.52 -19.54
C ILE A 538 10.04 36.58 -19.46
N LEU A 539 8.94 36.40 -20.20
CA LEU A 539 7.80 37.30 -20.15
C LEU A 539 7.17 37.30 -18.75
N TRP A 540 7.07 36.14 -18.10
CA TRP A 540 6.59 36.02 -16.72
C TRP A 540 7.48 36.74 -15.70
N ALA A 541 8.80 36.58 -15.82
CA ALA A 541 9.76 37.29 -14.98
C ALA A 541 9.63 38.80 -15.17
N ALA A 542 9.48 39.27 -16.42
CA ALA A 542 9.29 40.68 -16.73
C ALA A 542 7.98 41.24 -16.15
N ILE A 543 6.85 40.50 -16.26
CA ILE A 543 5.56 40.89 -15.67
C ILE A 543 5.64 40.94 -14.15
N THR A 544 6.30 39.97 -13.53
CA THR A 544 6.46 39.93 -12.07
C THR A 544 7.30 41.11 -11.57
N ILE A 545 8.40 41.43 -12.26
CA ILE A 545 9.24 42.59 -11.95
C ILE A 545 8.45 43.89 -12.14
N ALA A 546 7.65 44.02 -13.20
CA ALA A 546 6.84 45.20 -13.45
C ALA A 546 5.74 45.38 -12.39
N ALA A 547 5.10 44.29 -11.95
CA ALA A 547 4.11 44.31 -10.87
C ALA A 547 4.74 44.75 -9.55
N TRP A 548 5.92 44.23 -9.19
CA TRP A 548 6.65 44.65 -8.00
C TRP A 548 7.13 46.10 -8.09
N ALA A 549 7.60 46.54 -9.26
CA ALA A 549 7.98 47.93 -9.49
C ALA A 549 6.77 48.88 -9.34
N TYR A 550 5.58 48.47 -9.81
CA TYR A 550 4.35 49.24 -9.64
C TYR A 550 3.93 49.33 -8.17
N VAL A 551 3.97 48.21 -7.43
CA VAL A 551 3.68 48.20 -5.99
C VAL A 551 4.64 49.10 -5.22
N LEU A 552 5.94 49.03 -5.52
CA LEU A 552 6.96 49.88 -4.89
C LEU A 552 6.79 51.36 -5.25
N ALA A 553 6.47 51.68 -6.51
CA ALA A 553 6.21 53.05 -6.95
C ALA A 553 4.95 53.61 -6.28
N TRP A 554 3.91 52.79 -6.12
CA TRP A 554 2.68 53.16 -5.44
C TRP A 554 2.90 53.36 -3.93
N TYR A 555 3.71 52.52 -3.30
CA TYR A 555 4.13 52.67 -1.89
C TYR A 555 4.97 53.94 -1.68
N ALA A 556 5.91 54.22 -2.59
CA ALA A 556 6.71 55.44 -2.57
C ALA A 556 5.84 56.70 -2.80
N TYR A 557 4.87 56.64 -3.71
CA TYR A 557 3.90 57.72 -3.92
C TYR A 557 3.03 57.96 -2.68
N GLY A 558 2.62 56.90 -1.97
CA GLY A 558 1.93 56.99 -0.69
C GLY A 558 2.77 57.67 0.39
N MET A 559 4.04 57.30 0.53
CA MET A 559 4.96 57.92 1.50
C MET A 559 5.29 59.38 1.20
N VAL A 560 5.34 59.78 -0.07
CA VAL A 560 5.64 61.16 -0.47
C VAL A 560 4.43 62.10 -0.30
N ASN A 561 3.21 61.59 -0.53
CA ASN A 561 1.99 62.41 -0.49
C ASN A 561 1.23 62.33 0.85
N HIS A 562 1.53 61.35 1.70
CA HIS A 562 1.05 61.23 3.07
C HIS A 562 2.22 60.91 4.01
N PRO A 563 3.03 61.91 4.40
CA PRO A 563 4.08 61.72 5.40
C PRO A 563 3.41 61.42 6.76
N TYR A 564 3.53 60.19 7.24
CA TYR A 564 3.16 59.84 8.61
C TYR A 564 4.10 60.58 9.58
N ALA A 565 3.51 61.22 10.59
CA ALA A 565 4.22 61.84 11.71
C ALA A 565 4.97 60.77 12.54
N PRO A 566 6.11 61.10 13.18
CA PRO A 566 6.91 60.11 13.89
C PRO A 566 6.18 59.59 15.13
N LEU A 567 6.17 58.26 15.28
CA LEU A 567 5.84 57.57 16.53
C LEU A 567 7.03 57.73 17.47
N ASP A 568 6.98 58.71 18.37
CA ASP A 568 7.81 58.73 19.57
C ASP A 568 7.01 58.13 20.75
N GLU A 569 7.74 57.34 21.54
CA GLU A 569 7.41 56.80 22.87
C GLU A 569 6.37 55.68 23.00
N ALA A 570 6.85 54.42 22.86
CA ALA A 570 6.59 53.34 23.82
C ALA A 570 7.47 52.12 23.47
N GLU A 571 8.76 52.21 23.79
CA GLU A 571 9.65 51.05 23.85
C GLU A 571 9.88 50.69 25.33
N ILE A 572 10.03 49.39 25.60
CA ILE A 572 10.59 48.78 26.82
C ILE A 572 9.57 48.50 27.95
N GLN A 573 9.12 47.24 28.05
CA GLN A 573 9.43 46.36 29.20
C GLN A 573 8.82 44.96 28.96
N LEU A 574 9.66 44.01 28.55
CA LEU A 574 9.30 42.60 28.55
C LEU A 574 10.54 41.76 28.84
N GLU A 575 11.12 41.97 30.03
CA GLU A 575 12.09 41.09 30.67
C GLU A 575 12.13 41.37 32.19
N ALA A 576 11.30 40.64 32.96
CA ALA A 576 11.58 40.26 34.35
C ALA A 576 10.58 39.17 34.77
N LEU A 577 11.12 37.97 34.87
CA LEU A 577 10.54 36.73 35.35
C LEU A 577 10.24 36.77 36.86
N VAL A 578 9.28 35.93 37.28
CA VAL A 578 9.17 35.24 38.59
C VAL A 578 8.55 36.05 39.74
N ASP A 579 7.35 35.64 40.22
CA ASP A 579 7.22 34.81 41.43
C ASP A 579 5.75 34.43 41.76
N ASP A 580 5.59 33.18 42.19
CA ASP A 580 4.66 32.61 43.17
C ASP A 580 3.12 32.79 43.08
N GLY A 581 2.45 31.65 42.79
CA GLY A 581 1.82 30.86 43.85
C GLY A 581 0.55 31.37 44.56
N ILE A 582 -0.54 30.62 44.34
CA ILE A 582 -1.61 30.23 45.29
C ILE A 582 -2.82 31.16 45.53
N GLU A 583 -3.98 30.57 45.20
CA GLU A 583 -5.37 30.61 45.71
C GLU A 583 -5.89 31.73 46.66
N MET A 584 -7.13 32.21 46.39
CA MET A 584 -8.35 31.94 47.20
C MET A 584 -9.55 32.84 46.79
N GLU A 585 -10.72 32.19 46.68
CA GLU A 585 -12.13 32.61 46.90
C GLU A 585 -12.62 34.07 46.72
N GLU A 586 -13.74 34.25 46.00
CA GLU A 586 -15.09 34.46 46.61
C GLU A 586 -16.20 34.52 45.53
N LEU A 587 -17.25 33.70 45.72
CA LEU A 587 -18.63 33.85 45.17
C LEU A 587 -19.47 34.64 46.20
N PRO A 588 -20.58 35.31 45.82
CA PRO A 588 -21.90 34.66 45.74
C PRO A 588 -22.81 35.20 44.60
N GLY A 589 -23.66 34.39 43.95
CA GLY A 589 -25.05 34.05 44.36
C GLY A 589 -26.03 34.78 43.39
N GLU A 590 -27.14 34.27 42.83
CA GLU A 590 -28.13 33.23 43.15
C GLU A 590 -28.85 32.82 41.83
N GLU A 591 -29.01 31.52 41.56
CA GLU A 591 -30.27 30.72 41.60
C GLU A 591 -31.34 31.04 40.52
N LEU A 592 -31.51 30.15 39.53
CA LEU A 592 -32.50 29.03 39.45
C LEU A 592 -33.92 29.47 39.01
N HIS A 593 -34.37 29.05 37.82
CA HIS A 593 -35.13 27.79 37.67
C HIS A 593 -35.64 27.57 36.23
N SER A 594 -35.48 26.30 35.84
CA SER A 594 -36.19 25.49 34.85
C SER A 594 -37.71 25.68 34.73
N ALA A 595 -38.28 25.51 33.52
CA ALA A 595 -39.16 24.37 33.19
C ALA A 595 -39.81 24.51 31.79
N GLU A 596 -39.95 23.34 31.14
CA GLU A 596 -40.63 23.06 29.88
C GLU A 596 -42.13 23.43 29.86
N LEU A 597 -42.70 23.66 28.67
CA LEU A 597 -43.88 22.89 28.18
C LEU A 597 -44.30 23.26 26.75
N LYS A 598 -44.70 22.22 26.03
CA LYS A 598 -45.30 22.15 24.69
C LYS A 598 -46.65 22.90 24.60
N ALA A 599 -47.00 23.41 23.42
CA ALA A 599 -47.96 22.77 22.49
C ALA A 599 -48.70 23.79 21.57
N GLU A 600 -49.10 23.26 20.40
CA GLU A 600 -50.18 23.67 19.48
C GLU A 600 -49.92 24.71 18.37
N GLY A 601 -50.09 24.26 17.11
CA GLY A 601 -50.36 25.09 15.93
C GLY A 601 -51.87 25.48 15.84
N PRO A 602 -52.39 26.05 14.73
CA PRO A 602 -52.21 25.52 13.37
C PRO A 602 -52.14 26.54 12.19
N SER A 603 -51.74 26.00 11.03
CA SER A 603 -52.19 26.26 9.64
C SER A 603 -52.16 27.67 9.01
N MET A 604 -51.52 27.76 7.82
CA MET A 604 -52.11 27.91 6.46
C MET A 604 -51.42 28.96 5.55
N THR A 605 -51.12 28.51 4.31
CA THR A 605 -51.04 29.25 3.01
C THR A 605 -49.95 30.31 2.80
N SER A 606 -49.44 30.65 1.61
CA SER A 606 -49.20 30.08 0.27
C SER A 606 -48.73 31.27 -0.61
N ASP A 607 -47.81 31.06 -1.56
CA ASP A 607 -47.38 32.01 -2.62
C ASP A 607 -46.73 33.34 -2.17
N GLY A 608 -45.80 33.97 -2.87
CA GLY A 608 -45.28 33.80 -4.22
C GLY A 608 -44.81 35.18 -4.75
N SER A 609 -43.69 35.19 -5.48
CA SER A 609 -43.26 36.22 -6.44
C SER A 609 -42.61 37.54 -5.97
N SER A 610 -41.32 37.68 -6.36
CA SER A 610 -40.65 38.79 -7.07
C SER A 610 -41.04 40.26 -6.85
N GLY A 611 -40.02 41.10 -6.67
CA GLY A 611 -40.04 42.50 -7.13
C GLY A 611 -39.15 43.44 -6.32
N GLU A 612 -37.98 43.79 -6.86
CA GLU A 612 -37.25 45.00 -6.50
C GLU A 612 -38.10 46.26 -6.78
N VAL A 613 -37.94 47.30 -5.95
CA VAL A 613 -37.42 48.64 -6.29
C VAL A 613 -37.69 49.61 -5.12
N SER A 614 -36.70 50.49 -4.91
CA SER A 614 -36.59 51.60 -3.94
C SER A 614 -37.74 52.62 -3.99
N ILE A 615 -37.95 53.52 -3.01
CA ILE A 615 -37.26 54.80 -2.69
C ILE A 615 -37.95 55.34 -1.41
N ASP A 616 -37.25 55.58 -0.29
CA ASP A 616 -36.71 56.85 0.26
C ASP A 616 -37.73 57.96 0.68
N LEU A 617 -37.27 58.75 1.68
CA LEU A 617 -37.78 59.99 2.29
C LEU A 617 -38.68 59.79 3.53
N GLY A 618 -38.45 60.40 4.70
CA GLY A 618 -37.47 61.40 5.11
C GLY A 618 -37.96 62.17 6.36
N ARG A 619 -37.03 62.40 7.30
CA ARG A 619 -36.81 63.56 8.19
C ARG A 619 -37.97 64.28 8.92
N VAL A 620 -37.76 64.47 10.24
CA VAL A 620 -37.89 65.76 11.00
C VAL A 620 -36.84 65.68 12.15
N ALA A 621 -35.67 66.36 12.13
CA ALA A 621 -35.35 67.76 12.52
C ALA A 621 -35.66 68.06 14.02
N THR A 622 -34.85 68.71 14.88
CA THR A 622 -33.60 69.52 14.91
C THR A 622 -33.31 69.76 16.42
N SER A 623 -32.11 70.03 16.97
CA SER A 623 -31.27 71.24 16.80
C SER A 623 -30.00 71.23 17.70
N GLU A 624 -28.91 71.86 17.20
CA GLU A 624 -27.80 72.56 17.92
C GLU A 624 -26.71 71.71 18.66
N VAL A 625 -25.38 71.94 18.61
CA VAL A 625 -24.50 73.03 18.14
C VAL A 625 -23.02 72.55 18.02
N HIS A 626 -22.35 73.02 16.96
CA HIS A 626 -20.90 73.30 16.73
C HIS A 626 -19.78 72.22 16.73
N THR A 627 -18.96 72.35 15.66
CA THR A 627 -17.51 72.06 15.50
C THR A 627 -17.02 70.61 15.47
N GLU A 628 -16.75 70.11 14.26
CA GLU A 628 -15.46 69.53 13.79
C GLU A 628 -15.69 68.46 12.70
N ILE A 629 -15.78 68.93 11.46
CA ILE A 629 -15.59 68.09 10.28
C ILE A 629 -14.08 68.05 10.04
N LYS A 630 -13.39 66.97 10.45
CA LYS A 630 -12.09 66.53 9.86
C LYS A 630 -11.50 65.19 10.35
N ALA A 631 -12.27 64.29 10.95
CA ALA A 631 -11.71 63.02 11.46
C ALA A 631 -12.24 61.73 10.78
N ASP A 632 -13.23 61.79 9.89
CA ASP A 632 -13.94 60.57 9.44
C ASP A 632 -13.56 60.05 8.04
N ALA A 633 -12.67 60.75 7.32
CA ALA A 633 -12.19 60.31 5.99
C ALA A 633 -10.99 59.34 6.07
N SER A 634 -10.19 59.40 7.13
CA SER A 634 -8.97 58.57 7.23
C SER A 634 -9.24 57.12 7.65
N ARG A 635 -10.38 56.85 8.30
CA ARG A 635 -10.73 55.51 8.79
C ARG A 635 -11.38 54.65 7.71
N THR A 636 -12.22 55.25 6.88
CA THR A 636 -12.85 54.60 5.71
C THR A 636 -11.84 54.28 4.61
N ASP A 637 -10.85 55.14 4.37
CA ASP A 637 -9.77 54.88 3.40
C ASP A 637 -8.83 53.76 3.84
N MET A 638 -8.52 53.66 5.14
CA MET A 638 -7.68 52.58 5.70
C MET A 638 -8.39 51.21 5.66
N GLU A 639 -9.70 51.16 5.92
CA GLU A 639 -10.48 49.93 5.77
C GLU A 639 -10.58 49.51 4.30
N HIS A 640 -10.71 50.46 3.37
CA HIS A 640 -10.71 50.20 1.94
C HIS A 640 -9.35 49.66 1.45
N LEU A 641 -8.26 50.21 1.96
CA LEU A 641 -6.88 49.76 1.69
C LEU A 641 -6.60 48.37 2.24
N HIS A 642 -7.05 48.06 3.46
CA HIS A 642 -6.94 46.71 4.02
C HIS A 642 -7.83 45.69 3.32
N ARG A 643 -8.96 46.12 2.72
CA ARG A 643 -9.81 45.24 1.91
C ARG A 643 -9.14 44.94 0.56
N CYS A 644 -8.63 45.96 -0.13
CA CYS A 644 -7.92 45.78 -1.39
C CYS A 644 -6.64 44.94 -1.23
N SER A 645 -5.89 45.13 -0.14
CA SER A 645 -4.69 44.33 0.15
C SER A 645 -5.01 42.85 0.41
N ARG A 646 -6.14 42.56 1.09
CA ARG A 646 -6.61 41.18 1.32
C ARG A 646 -7.12 40.52 0.03
N GLU A 647 -7.87 41.24 -0.78
CA GLU A 647 -8.33 40.75 -2.10
C GLU A 647 -7.14 40.45 -3.02
N LEU A 648 -6.10 41.29 -3.03
CA LEU A 648 -4.85 41.06 -3.78
C LEU A 648 -4.05 39.87 -3.22
N HIS A 649 -4.00 39.68 -1.90
CA HIS A 649 -3.39 38.49 -1.30
C HIS A 649 -4.15 37.22 -1.66
N HIS A 650 -5.49 37.24 -1.61
CA HIS A 650 -6.30 36.08 -1.99
C HIS A 650 -6.21 35.76 -3.49
N ALA A 651 -6.11 36.78 -4.35
CA ALA A 651 -5.85 36.58 -5.78
C ALA A 651 -4.44 35.99 -6.01
N ALA A 652 -3.42 36.45 -5.27
CA ALA A 652 -2.08 35.91 -5.34
C ALA A 652 -2.00 34.46 -4.82
N ASP A 653 -2.68 34.14 -3.72
CA ASP A 653 -2.75 32.79 -3.14
C ASP A 653 -3.54 31.82 -4.03
N GLY A 654 -4.65 32.27 -4.62
CA GLY A 654 -5.42 31.51 -5.60
C GLY A 654 -4.60 31.19 -6.85
N LEU A 655 -3.79 32.14 -7.32
CA LEU A 655 -2.88 31.95 -8.45
C LEU A 655 -1.71 31.02 -8.08
N PHE A 656 -1.20 31.12 -6.85
CA PHE A 656 -0.16 30.22 -6.34
C PHE A 656 -0.66 28.78 -6.22
N LEU A 657 -1.91 28.58 -5.79
CA LEU A 657 -2.56 27.27 -5.74
C LEU A 657 -2.82 26.69 -7.13
N LEU A 658 -3.24 27.51 -8.10
CA LEU A 658 -3.41 27.10 -9.50
C LEU A 658 -2.06 26.67 -10.13
N VAL A 659 -0.99 27.42 -9.86
CA VAL A 659 0.37 27.07 -10.30
C VAL A 659 0.87 25.80 -9.61
N ARG A 660 0.59 25.63 -8.31
CA ARG A 660 0.90 24.39 -7.60
C ARG A 660 0.14 23.20 -8.17
N PHE A 661 -1.10 23.41 -8.61
CA PHE A 661 -1.92 22.39 -9.29
C PHE A 661 -1.34 22.02 -10.66
N ILE A 662 -0.89 23.00 -11.45
CA ILE A 662 -0.26 22.77 -12.77
C ILE A 662 1.13 22.13 -12.65
N ILE A 663 1.91 22.47 -11.63
CA ILE A 663 3.25 21.89 -11.40
C ILE A 663 3.15 20.48 -10.77
N LEU A 664 2.14 20.21 -9.94
CA LEU A 664 1.93 18.89 -9.32
C LEU A 664 1.23 17.91 -10.25
N PHE A 665 0.48 18.39 -11.25
CA PHE A 665 -0.10 17.57 -12.31
C PHE A 665 0.63 17.84 -13.63
N GLU A 666 1.82 17.25 -13.79
CA GLU A 666 2.39 17.00 -15.11
C GLU A 666 1.41 16.12 -15.90
N PHE A 667 0.55 16.75 -16.71
CA PHE A 667 -0.13 16.02 -17.77
C PHE A 667 0.93 15.58 -18.78
N PRO A 668 1.07 14.28 -19.08
CA PRO A 668 1.90 13.85 -20.18
C PRO A 668 1.20 14.29 -21.46
N LEU A 669 1.57 15.45 -22.01
CA LEU A 669 1.22 15.86 -23.36
C LEU A 669 2.08 15.04 -24.35
N HIS A 670 1.84 13.74 -24.40
CA HIS A 670 2.11 12.90 -25.56
C HIS A 670 0.80 12.20 -25.89
N GLY A 671 0.05 12.77 -26.86
CA GLY A 671 -1.18 12.16 -27.38
C GLY A 671 -2.44 13.02 -27.22
N LEU A 672 -2.44 14.23 -27.76
CA LEU A 672 -3.68 14.93 -28.07
C LEU A 672 -3.50 15.64 -29.42
N GLU A 673 -3.83 14.92 -30.49
CA GLU A 673 -4.21 15.54 -31.76
C GLU A 673 -5.50 16.36 -31.51
N LEU A 674 -5.34 17.66 -31.29
CA LEU A 674 -6.44 18.60 -31.39
C LEU A 674 -6.78 18.77 -32.86
N GLN A 675 -7.82 18.04 -33.30
CA GLN A 675 -8.53 18.35 -34.53
C GLN A 675 -9.07 19.78 -34.47
N HIS A 676 -8.94 20.46 -35.62
CA HIS A 676 -9.44 21.79 -35.91
C HIS A 676 -10.90 22.03 -35.50
N GLY A 677 -11.19 23.25 -35.04
CA GLY A 677 -12.54 23.82 -35.13
C GLY A 677 -12.85 24.98 -34.18
N LEU A 678 -12.51 26.20 -34.64
CA LEU A 678 -12.97 27.54 -34.22
C LEU A 678 -12.65 28.05 -32.80
#